data_AF-A0A6H3NUV0-F1
#
_entry.id   AF-A0A6H3NUV0-F1
#
_cell.length_a   1.000
_cell.length_b   1.000
_cell.length_c   1.000
_cell.angle_alpha   90.00
_cell.angle_beta   90.00
_cell.angle_gamma   90.00
#
_symmetry.space_group_name_H-M   'P 1'
#
loop_
_entity.id
_entity.type
_entity.pdbx_description
1 polymer ?
#
loop_
_entity_poly.entity_id
_entity_poly.type
_entity_poly.pdbx_seq_one_letter_code
_entity_poly.pdbx_strand_id
1 'polypeptide(L)'
;MKFPLRLYCFLFLIFPISILALPVDLTKNWNVKKGWSESELPLGPGWIPLETLPLVSIKSQLVFPDGKLQQVTMVKPFLLSEIDFKETEADIFSFHIPCISNVYKVYVNGELVDKGGALENGHIVRNGFKRNILIRLSRNLLQIGKNEIRVLLASESGEELNYCNVFNDFNSSIDRYTVLKKVEEEYATFMLLFLYFFVGIYHGLFYWKRRNETYNLYFALFAVFLSAYLYFRSQAIYRWDVDSFITTKLEYFIVFLTPTWLLLFVDTFFRKRISIITKGYFVFSLTLAILQFFVNRASSIVFLRVWQGSVLAFSVVLFYITARAVMKNNKDAKRLLVGILFLMFTAIWDILGASGLIPIQNLNLSRFGFLFFVLGIAVVLANRFLRVHKQVEELNANLERKVVERTNELQETLTRVQELKVQQDGDYFLTSLLLDPLNDSKKSHSEMIGIQSYTKQKKEFEFKGKTKEIGGDLIICDDIILNGKKYFVFINGDAMGKSIQGAGGALVLGVVFLSFIKRTQLLLESQSKSPERWIKECFYELQTIFESFDGSMLVSVVLGLVEEETGVLYYLNAEHPWTVLYRDGIASFIEDELELRKIGTKGMAGHVRVRVFVLEQGDVLFIGSDGRDDLILETGSDGSRVMNEDETKFLQVVNDSNGELEQIVYNLQSIGSFSDDLTLLRLEWMGSAKRMNSNSLNSLGSDHFLYSELQSVLESGNAEEAYQTIERMLANDNIEDDIRINLLREKSRISLLLKRFDSAVASLESIFPYFVTDNEILLQLSYAYRKSKNLSKAIEIGERLRAREPKHIRNLINLIECYRLQKNEDRAKKILSRLGSIAPENPQYLKLKESFS
;
A
#
# COMPACT_ATOMS: atom_id res chain seq x y z
N MET A 1 -102.66 -28.37 2.76
CA MET A 1 -104.03 -28.12 2.26
C MET A 1 -103.98 -26.84 1.42
N LYS A 2 -103.91 -26.97 0.09
CA LYS A 2 -104.98 -26.71 -0.89
C LYS A 2 -105.43 -25.22 -0.94
N PHE A 3 -104.86 -24.48 -1.91
CA PHE A 3 -105.46 -23.60 -2.97
C PHE A 3 -106.87 -23.00 -2.73
N PRO A 4 -107.27 -21.84 -3.34
CA PRO A 4 -106.90 -21.44 -4.70
C PRO A 4 -106.77 -19.95 -5.09
N LEU A 5 -106.15 -19.83 -6.26
CA LEU A 5 -106.12 -18.78 -7.28
C LEU A 5 -107.46 -18.68 -8.06
N ARG A 6 -107.97 -17.47 -8.34
CA ARG A 6 -108.76 -17.06 -9.54
C ARG A 6 -108.64 -15.54 -9.67
N LEU A 7 -107.98 -14.94 -10.67
CA LEU A 7 -108.09 -14.97 -12.14
C LEU A 7 -109.17 -14.01 -12.70
N TYR A 8 -108.68 -12.84 -13.11
CA TYR A 8 -108.97 -12.02 -14.32
C TYR A 8 -110.18 -11.07 -14.44
N CYS A 9 -109.77 -9.84 -14.81
CA CYS A 9 -110.35 -8.87 -15.75
C CYS A 9 -111.60 -8.06 -15.37
N PHE A 10 -111.43 -6.72 -15.27
CA PHE A 10 -111.84 -5.79 -16.34
C PHE A 10 -111.33 -4.35 -16.10
N LEU A 11 -111.00 -3.66 -17.20
CA LEU A 11 -110.85 -2.19 -17.39
C LEU A 11 -109.71 -1.44 -16.65
N PHE A 12 -108.70 -0.98 -17.41
CA PHE A 12 -108.54 0.45 -17.70
C PHE A 12 -107.47 0.70 -18.78
N LEU A 13 -107.93 1.21 -19.91
CA LEU A 13 -107.15 1.80 -21.00
C LEU A 13 -106.91 3.27 -20.63
N ILE A 14 -105.87 3.58 -19.87
CA ILE A 14 -105.38 4.95 -19.67
C ILE A 14 -103.84 4.92 -19.72
N PHE A 15 -103.27 5.69 -20.64
CA PHE A 15 -101.85 6.05 -20.68
C PHE A 15 -101.34 6.42 -19.27
N PRO A 16 -100.21 5.90 -18.79
CA PRO A 16 -99.63 6.40 -17.56
C PRO A 16 -99.12 7.82 -17.83
N ILE A 17 -99.86 8.80 -17.31
CA ILE A 17 -99.37 10.16 -17.08
C ILE A 17 -98.30 10.02 -16.00
N SER A 18 -97.02 10.02 -16.42
CA SER A 18 -95.90 10.16 -15.49
C SER A 18 -96.01 11.53 -14.81
N ILE A 19 -96.15 11.53 -13.49
CA ILE A 19 -96.35 12.73 -12.65
C ILE A 19 -95.01 13.47 -12.38
N LEU A 20 -93.87 12.99 -12.92
CA LEU A 20 -92.59 13.70 -13.02
C LEU A 20 -91.90 13.35 -14.35
N ALA A 21 -91.28 14.33 -15.03
CA ALA A 21 -90.61 14.15 -16.33
C ALA A 21 -89.07 14.14 -16.25
N LEU A 22 -88.48 14.25 -15.05
CA LEU A 22 -87.03 14.14 -14.82
C LEU A 22 -86.60 12.75 -14.33
N PRO A 23 -85.43 12.23 -14.76
CA PRO A 23 -84.54 12.81 -15.77
C PRO A 23 -85.15 12.68 -17.18
N VAL A 24 -84.95 13.70 -18.02
CA VAL A 24 -85.26 13.58 -19.44
C VAL A 24 -84.21 12.66 -20.04
N ASP A 25 -84.60 11.44 -20.38
CA ASP A 25 -83.73 10.46 -21.03
C ASP A 25 -83.34 10.96 -22.41
N LEU A 26 -82.07 11.31 -22.62
CA LEU A 26 -81.54 11.77 -23.90
C LEU A 26 -80.89 10.64 -24.70
N THR A 27 -80.95 9.39 -24.25
CA THR A 27 -80.32 8.26 -24.95
C THR A 27 -81.11 7.76 -26.16
N LYS A 28 -82.37 8.17 -26.34
CA LYS A 28 -83.29 7.64 -27.38
C LYS A 28 -84.03 8.73 -28.16
N ASN A 29 -84.71 8.37 -29.25
CA ASN A 29 -85.69 9.22 -29.94
C ASN A 29 -85.15 10.58 -30.43
N TRP A 30 -84.03 10.57 -31.15
CA TRP A 30 -83.50 11.75 -31.85
C TRP A 30 -83.96 11.78 -33.31
N ASN A 31 -84.05 12.97 -33.90
CA ASN A 31 -84.16 13.14 -35.35
C ASN A 31 -82.86 13.71 -35.89
N VAL A 32 -82.35 13.15 -36.98
CA VAL A 32 -81.03 13.48 -37.52
C VAL A 32 -81.14 13.91 -38.98
N LYS A 33 -80.47 14.99 -39.36
CA LYS A 33 -80.40 15.49 -40.75
C LYS A 33 -78.97 15.83 -41.13
N LYS A 34 -78.60 15.54 -42.37
CA LYS A 34 -77.29 15.91 -42.94
C LYS A 34 -77.21 17.44 -43.15
N GLY A 35 -76.06 18.02 -42.80
CA GLY A 35 -75.76 19.44 -42.96
C GLY A 35 -75.64 20.21 -41.64
N TRP A 36 -75.13 21.43 -41.74
CA TRP A 36 -74.93 22.36 -40.62
C TRP A 36 -76.02 23.45 -40.66
N SER A 37 -77.08 23.28 -39.86
CA SER A 37 -78.21 24.22 -39.84
C SER A 37 -78.34 24.91 -38.49
N GLU A 38 -77.99 26.19 -38.42
CA GLU A 38 -78.13 26.99 -37.20
C GLU A 38 -79.57 27.50 -37.02
N SER A 39 -80.29 27.75 -38.11
CA SER A 39 -81.71 28.15 -38.09
C SER A 39 -82.65 26.98 -37.80
N GLU A 40 -83.80 27.28 -37.19
CA GLU A 40 -84.91 26.33 -36.99
C GLU A 40 -85.40 25.74 -38.31
N LEU A 41 -85.54 24.41 -38.34
CA LEU A 41 -86.06 23.66 -39.48
C LEU A 41 -87.28 22.85 -39.03
N PRO A 42 -88.45 22.99 -39.68
CA PRO A 42 -89.60 22.15 -39.37
C PRO A 42 -89.26 20.67 -39.61
N LEU A 43 -89.74 19.80 -38.71
CA LEU A 43 -89.67 18.35 -38.91
C LEU A 43 -90.52 17.99 -40.14
N GLY A 44 -89.90 17.34 -41.12
CA GLY A 44 -90.48 17.10 -42.45
C GLY A 44 -89.65 16.09 -43.27
N PRO A 45 -89.90 15.94 -44.59
CA PRO A 45 -89.19 14.98 -45.43
C PRO A 45 -87.68 15.28 -45.45
N GLY A 46 -86.86 14.29 -45.08
CA GLY A 46 -85.38 14.39 -45.03
C GLY A 46 -84.75 14.29 -43.63
N TRP A 47 -85.54 14.15 -42.57
CA TRP A 47 -85.06 13.76 -41.24
C TRP A 47 -85.06 12.24 -41.08
N ILE A 48 -84.00 11.68 -40.50
CA ILE A 48 -83.83 10.27 -40.20
C ILE A 48 -84.06 10.05 -38.70
N PRO A 49 -85.03 9.21 -38.28
CA PRO A 49 -85.23 8.89 -36.87
C PRO A 49 -84.07 8.03 -36.34
N LEU A 50 -83.56 8.39 -35.17
CA LEU A 50 -82.53 7.67 -34.43
C LEU A 50 -83.14 7.14 -33.13
N GLU A 51 -83.47 5.85 -33.10
CA GLU A 51 -84.15 5.22 -31.97
C GLU A 51 -83.30 5.22 -30.70
N THR A 52 -82.00 4.90 -30.81
CA THR A 52 -81.06 4.89 -29.69
C THR A 52 -79.70 5.47 -30.11
N LEU A 53 -79.09 6.27 -29.23
CA LEU A 53 -77.68 6.63 -29.32
C LEU A 53 -76.83 5.34 -29.11
N PRO A 54 -75.64 5.23 -29.74
CA PRO A 54 -74.84 6.28 -30.36
C PRO A 54 -75.21 6.62 -31.82
N LEU A 55 -74.89 7.86 -32.26
CA LEU A 55 -75.13 8.35 -33.63
C LEU A 55 -74.47 7.47 -34.72
N VAL A 56 -73.33 6.86 -34.40
CA VAL A 56 -72.60 6.00 -35.34
C VAL A 56 -73.44 4.83 -35.88
N SER A 57 -74.50 4.42 -35.17
CA SER A 57 -75.42 3.34 -35.55
C SER A 57 -76.12 3.58 -36.89
N ILE A 58 -76.43 4.83 -37.24
CA ILE A 58 -77.09 5.21 -38.49
C ILE A 58 -76.12 5.79 -39.53
N LYS A 59 -74.80 5.68 -39.30
CA LYS A 59 -73.78 6.27 -40.19
C LYS A 59 -73.91 5.80 -41.64
N SER A 60 -74.30 4.55 -41.87
CA SER A 60 -74.53 4.00 -43.23
C SER A 60 -75.65 4.70 -44.00
N GLN A 61 -76.61 5.31 -43.29
CA GLN A 61 -77.73 6.06 -43.88
C GLN A 61 -77.34 7.52 -44.17
N LEU A 62 -76.25 8.01 -43.58
CA LEU A 62 -75.72 9.36 -43.73
C LEU A 62 -74.53 9.34 -44.72
N VAL A 63 -74.82 9.33 -46.02
CA VAL A 63 -73.76 9.30 -47.06
C VAL A 63 -73.03 10.64 -47.16
N PHE A 64 -71.71 10.67 -46.94
CA PHE A 64 -70.85 11.85 -47.08
C PHE A 64 -69.84 11.70 -48.23
N PRO A 65 -69.48 12.77 -48.95
CA PRO A 65 -68.39 12.73 -49.93
C PRO A 65 -67.04 12.46 -49.26
N ASP A 66 -66.20 11.63 -49.88
CA ASP A 66 -64.85 11.33 -49.38
C ASP A 66 -63.98 12.58 -49.29
N GLY A 67 -63.19 12.68 -48.21
CA GLY A 67 -62.27 13.80 -47.97
C GLY A 67 -62.92 15.14 -47.60
N LYS A 68 -64.26 15.23 -47.50
CA LYS A 68 -64.96 16.45 -47.07
C LYS A 68 -65.40 16.39 -45.60
N LEU A 69 -65.52 17.57 -44.99
CA LEU A 69 -66.04 17.75 -43.63
C LEU A 69 -67.45 17.14 -43.51
N GLN A 70 -67.64 16.29 -42.50
CA GLN A 70 -68.92 15.65 -42.21
C GLN A 70 -69.70 16.51 -41.22
N GLN A 71 -70.92 16.89 -41.58
CA GLN A 71 -71.77 17.77 -40.77
C GLN A 71 -73.17 17.19 -40.59
N VAL A 72 -73.66 17.20 -39.36
CA VAL A 72 -74.97 16.67 -39.00
C VAL A 72 -75.66 17.60 -38.01
N THR A 73 -76.97 17.76 -38.17
CA THR A 73 -77.86 18.43 -37.23
C THR A 73 -78.78 17.40 -36.59
N MET A 74 -78.78 17.33 -35.27
CA MET A 74 -79.64 16.46 -34.47
C MET A 74 -80.66 17.30 -33.71
N VAL A 75 -81.91 16.86 -33.64
CA VAL A 75 -82.99 17.54 -32.94
C VAL A 75 -83.76 16.56 -32.07
N LYS A 76 -84.07 16.97 -30.84
CA LYS A 76 -84.89 16.21 -29.92
C LYS A 76 -85.90 17.11 -29.20
N PRO A 77 -87.21 16.91 -29.43
CA PRO A 77 -88.22 17.56 -28.62
C PRO A 77 -88.32 16.87 -27.25
N PHE A 78 -88.58 17.66 -26.21
CA PHE A 78 -88.90 17.17 -24.88
C PHE A 78 -89.99 18.02 -24.24
N LEU A 79 -90.74 17.44 -23.31
CA LEU A 79 -91.83 18.11 -22.60
C LEU A 79 -91.40 18.40 -21.17
N LEU A 80 -91.68 19.61 -20.70
CA LEU A 80 -91.54 19.99 -19.29
C LEU A 80 -92.92 20.20 -18.69
N SER A 81 -93.24 19.47 -17.62
CA SER A 81 -94.46 19.70 -16.83
C SER A 81 -94.32 20.99 -15.99
N GLU A 82 -95.43 21.53 -15.49
CA GLU A 82 -95.38 22.67 -14.56
C GLU A 82 -94.60 22.34 -13.27
N ILE A 83 -94.69 21.09 -12.80
CA ILE A 83 -93.99 20.61 -11.61
C ILE A 83 -92.48 20.60 -11.86
N ASP A 84 -92.03 20.02 -12.97
CA ASP A 84 -90.61 20.00 -13.34
C ASP A 84 -90.11 21.43 -13.60
N PHE A 85 -90.89 22.28 -14.28
CA PHE A 85 -90.49 23.68 -14.49
C PHE A 85 -90.32 24.44 -13.17
N LYS A 86 -91.12 24.14 -12.14
CA LYS A 86 -90.96 24.75 -10.81
C LYS A 86 -89.69 24.27 -10.09
N GLU A 87 -89.27 23.02 -10.28
CA GLU A 87 -88.01 22.50 -9.71
C GLU A 87 -86.78 23.31 -10.16
N THR A 88 -86.85 23.99 -11.32
CA THR A 88 -85.78 24.90 -11.79
C THR A 88 -85.53 26.10 -10.86
N GLU A 89 -86.45 26.41 -9.93
CA GLU A 89 -86.27 27.43 -8.89
C GLU A 89 -85.33 26.95 -7.77
N ALA A 90 -85.39 25.65 -7.45
CA ALA A 90 -84.61 25.05 -6.37
C ALA A 90 -83.23 24.57 -6.85
N ASP A 91 -83.16 23.99 -8.05
CA ASP A 91 -81.91 23.57 -8.67
C ASP A 91 -81.94 23.76 -10.19
N ILE A 92 -80.88 24.36 -10.73
CA ILE A 92 -80.77 24.65 -12.16
C ILE A 92 -80.70 23.33 -12.93
N PHE A 93 -81.44 23.20 -14.01
CA PHE A 93 -81.32 22.02 -14.87
C PHE A 93 -80.02 22.04 -15.64
N SER A 94 -79.44 20.88 -15.85
CA SER A 94 -78.24 20.72 -16.64
C SER A 94 -78.39 19.60 -17.65
N PHE A 95 -77.79 19.83 -18.79
CA PHE A 95 -77.71 18.89 -19.88
C PHE A 95 -76.35 18.19 -19.85
N HIS A 96 -76.36 16.88 -19.62
CA HIS A 96 -75.16 16.06 -19.62
C HIS A 96 -74.95 15.38 -21.00
N ILE A 97 -73.78 15.61 -21.58
CA ILE A 97 -73.32 15.00 -22.82
C ILE A 97 -72.10 14.13 -22.50
N PRO A 98 -72.22 12.78 -22.52
CA PRO A 98 -71.13 11.90 -22.11
C PRO A 98 -69.89 11.99 -23.01
N CYS A 99 -70.08 12.01 -24.34
CA CYS A 99 -69.02 12.22 -25.32
C CYS A 99 -69.66 12.63 -26.66
N ILE A 100 -69.00 13.54 -27.37
CA ILE A 100 -69.51 14.14 -28.61
C ILE A 100 -68.38 14.31 -29.64
N SER A 101 -68.77 14.54 -30.89
CA SER A 101 -67.86 14.76 -32.02
C SER A 101 -66.94 15.98 -31.82
N ASN A 102 -65.96 16.11 -32.72
CA ASN A 102 -64.85 17.06 -32.59
C ASN A 102 -65.32 18.51 -32.41
N VAL A 103 -66.18 18.99 -33.31
CA VAL A 103 -66.80 20.31 -33.20
C VAL A 103 -68.29 20.11 -32.94
N TYR A 104 -68.82 20.87 -31.98
CA TYR A 104 -70.24 20.86 -31.69
C TYR A 104 -70.78 22.24 -31.34
N LYS A 105 -72.08 22.44 -31.62
CA LYS A 105 -72.88 23.55 -31.06
C LYS A 105 -74.18 22.97 -30.50
N VAL A 106 -74.58 23.44 -29.34
CA VAL A 106 -75.83 23.03 -28.68
C VAL A 106 -76.74 24.24 -28.59
N TYR A 107 -77.96 24.09 -29.08
CA TYR A 107 -79.02 25.07 -28.96
C TYR A 107 -80.18 24.49 -28.16
N VAL A 108 -80.82 25.33 -27.35
CA VAL A 108 -82.07 25.00 -26.64
C VAL A 108 -83.09 26.08 -26.99
N ASN A 109 -84.23 25.68 -27.55
CA ASN A 109 -85.28 26.60 -28.00
C ASN A 109 -84.74 27.77 -28.87
N GLY A 110 -83.83 27.47 -29.80
CA GLY A 110 -83.25 28.43 -30.73
C GLY A 110 -82.03 29.21 -30.21
N GLU A 111 -81.80 29.26 -28.90
CA GLU A 111 -80.67 29.96 -28.28
C GLU A 111 -79.44 29.06 -28.12
N LEU A 112 -78.24 29.58 -28.40
CA LEU A 112 -76.98 28.83 -28.27
C LEU A 112 -76.58 28.71 -26.79
N VAL A 113 -76.51 27.49 -26.26
CA VAL A 113 -76.19 27.23 -24.84
C VAL A 113 -74.74 26.78 -24.62
N ASP A 114 -74.14 26.09 -25.59
CA ASP A 114 -72.73 25.69 -25.51
C ASP A 114 -72.14 25.45 -26.90
N LYS A 115 -70.81 25.57 -27.01
CA LYS A 115 -70.06 25.24 -28.23
C LYS A 115 -68.68 24.70 -27.89
N GLY A 116 -68.23 23.72 -28.68
CA GLY A 116 -66.88 23.19 -28.63
C GLY A 116 -66.23 23.22 -30.00
N GLY A 117 -64.98 23.70 -30.06
CA GLY A 117 -64.19 23.75 -31.28
C GLY A 117 -64.56 24.89 -32.22
N ALA A 118 -63.86 25.00 -33.34
CA ALA A 118 -64.06 26.08 -34.31
C ALA A 118 -63.85 25.58 -35.76
N LEU A 119 -64.69 26.10 -36.65
CA LEU A 119 -64.64 25.87 -38.10
C LEU A 119 -64.26 27.16 -38.81
N GLU A 120 -63.26 27.09 -39.68
CA GLU A 120 -62.89 28.18 -40.59
C GLU A 120 -62.69 27.60 -42.00
N ASN A 121 -63.27 28.25 -43.02
CA ASN A 121 -63.14 27.85 -44.44
C ASN A 121 -63.44 26.35 -44.73
N GLY A 122 -64.35 25.73 -43.97
CA GLY A 122 -64.72 24.32 -44.16
C GLY A 122 -63.77 23.31 -43.50
N HIS A 123 -62.83 23.76 -42.67
CA HIS A 123 -61.89 22.93 -41.93
C HIS A 123 -61.97 23.18 -40.42
N ILE A 124 -61.61 22.16 -39.63
CA ILE A 124 -61.51 22.30 -38.17
C ILE A 124 -60.18 22.97 -37.82
N VAL A 125 -60.24 24.18 -37.27
CA VAL A 125 -59.05 24.94 -36.79
C VAL A 125 -58.79 24.78 -35.29
N ARG A 126 -59.82 24.45 -34.50
CA ARG A 126 -59.71 24.16 -33.06
C ARG A 126 -60.57 22.95 -32.70
N ASN A 127 -59.99 21.99 -32.00
CA ASN A 127 -60.67 20.78 -31.54
C ASN A 127 -61.44 21.05 -30.25
N GLY A 128 -62.68 20.57 -30.17
CA GLY A 128 -63.62 20.92 -29.10
C GLY A 128 -64.12 19.76 -28.26
N PHE A 129 -63.82 18.52 -28.62
CA PHE A 129 -64.38 17.36 -27.93
C PHE A 129 -63.91 17.30 -26.47
N LYS A 130 -64.83 16.97 -25.57
CA LYS A 130 -64.57 16.76 -24.15
C LYS A 130 -65.35 15.54 -23.67
N ARG A 131 -64.88 14.91 -22.59
CA ARG A 131 -65.57 13.80 -21.90
C ARG A 131 -66.47 14.39 -20.83
N ASN A 132 -67.72 13.92 -20.72
CA ASN A 132 -68.72 14.37 -19.75
C ASN A 132 -68.92 15.90 -19.71
N ILE A 133 -69.42 16.47 -20.81
CA ILE A 133 -69.76 17.90 -20.85
C ILE A 133 -71.04 18.12 -20.05
N LEU A 134 -71.04 19.12 -19.17
CA LEU A 134 -72.19 19.49 -18.36
C LEU A 134 -72.58 20.95 -18.65
N ILE A 135 -73.70 21.14 -19.33
CA ILE A 135 -74.19 22.45 -19.75
C ILE A 135 -75.31 22.89 -18.80
N ARG A 136 -75.13 24.01 -18.11
CA ARG A 136 -76.17 24.57 -17.24
C ARG A 136 -77.21 25.30 -18.08
N LEU A 137 -78.48 24.93 -17.93
CA LEU A 137 -79.60 25.51 -18.66
C LEU A 137 -80.25 26.61 -17.82
N SER A 138 -80.18 27.85 -18.29
CA SER A 138 -80.90 28.95 -17.64
C SER A 138 -82.41 28.72 -17.73
N ARG A 139 -83.13 29.00 -16.64
CA ARG A 139 -84.59 28.89 -16.58
C ARG A 139 -85.29 29.68 -17.70
N ASN A 140 -84.73 30.82 -18.09
CA ASN A 140 -85.27 31.68 -19.15
C ASN A 140 -85.27 31.04 -20.54
N LEU A 141 -84.45 30.01 -20.74
CA LEU A 141 -84.35 29.29 -22.02
C LEU A 141 -85.37 28.14 -22.11
N LEU A 142 -86.05 27.83 -21.01
CA LEU A 142 -87.01 26.73 -20.91
C LEU A 142 -88.42 27.29 -20.82
N GLN A 143 -89.39 26.57 -21.38
CA GLN A 143 -90.81 26.92 -21.31
C GLN A 143 -91.64 25.73 -20.82
N ILE A 144 -92.77 26.01 -20.19
CA ILE A 144 -93.74 24.97 -19.81
C ILE A 144 -94.30 24.34 -21.10
N GLY A 145 -94.36 23.02 -21.16
CA GLY A 145 -94.78 22.29 -22.36
C GLY A 145 -93.61 21.94 -23.28
N LYS A 146 -93.70 22.27 -24.57
CA LYS A 146 -92.78 21.78 -25.60
C LYS A 146 -91.47 22.57 -25.65
N ASN A 147 -90.36 21.87 -25.49
CA ASN A 147 -89.00 22.38 -25.65
C ASN A 147 -88.26 21.56 -26.71
N GLU A 148 -87.18 22.10 -27.25
CA GLU A 148 -86.34 21.44 -28.26
C GLU A 148 -84.85 21.59 -27.91
N ILE A 149 -84.10 20.49 -27.98
CA ILE A 149 -82.65 20.51 -28.05
C ILE A 149 -82.22 20.28 -29.48
N ARG A 150 -81.31 21.12 -29.96
CA ARG A 150 -80.62 20.94 -31.23
C ARG A 150 -79.12 20.83 -31.02
N VAL A 151 -78.50 19.81 -31.58
CA VAL A 151 -77.05 19.57 -31.51
C VAL A 151 -76.49 19.50 -32.92
N LEU A 152 -75.59 20.42 -33.26
CA LEU A 152 -74.86 20.42 -34.51
C LEU A 152 -73.50 19.77 -34.26
N LEU A 153 -73.10 18.86 -35.15
CA LEU A 153 -71.87 18.09 -35.05
C LEU A 153 -71.07 18.24 -36.34
N ALA A 154 -69.76 18.42 -36.21
CA ALA A 154 -68.83 18.33 -37.33
C ALA A 154 -67.58 17.52 -36.98
N SER A 155 -67.09 16.77 -37.96
CA SER A 155 -65.86 15.98 -37.87
C SER A 155 -65.16 15.91 -39.23
N GLU A 156 -63.82 15.85 -39.21
CA GLU A 156 -63.03 15.65 -40.43
C GLU A 156 -63.20 14.24 -41.00
N SER A 157 -62.85 14.06 -42.28
CA SER A 157 -62.88 12.74 -42.92
C SER A 157 -61.92 11.77 -42.22
N GLY A 158 -62.42 10.58 -41.85
CA GLY A 158 -61.68 9.57 -41.08
C GLY A 158 -61.80 9.70 -39.56
N GLU A 159 -62.37 10.79 -39.05
CA GLU A 159 -62.75 10.90 -37.65
C GLU A 159 -64.12 10.25 -37.38
N GLU A 160 -64.38 9.91 -36.12
CA GLU A 160 -65.68 9.39 -35.72
C GLU A 160 -66.68 10.55 -35.52
N LEU A 161 -67.71 10.59 -36.36
CA LEU A 161 -68.90 11.43 -36.16
C LEU A 161 -69.86 10.70 -35.22
N ASN A 162 -69.79 11.04 -33.94
CA ASN A 162 -70.56 10.37 -32.90
C ASN A 162 -71.14 11.32 -31.84
N TYR A 163 -72.23 10.87 -31.23
CA TYR A 163 -72.78 11.33 -29.96
C TYR A 163 -73.00 10.06 -29.14
N CYS A 164 -72.31 9.91 -28.00
CA CYS A 164 -72.37 8.70 -27.20
C CYS A 164 -73.56 8.68 -26.24
N ASN A 165 -74.14 7.49 -26.02
CA ASN A 165 -75.21 7.29 -25.05
C ASN A 165 -74.74 7.33 -23.59
N VAL A 166 -73.56 6.74 -23.32
CA VAL A 166 -72.99 6.56 -21.97
C VAL A 166 -71.48 6.74 -22.00
N PHE A 167 -70.92 7.33 -20.93
CA PHE A 167 -69.48 7.33 -20.66
C PHE A 167 -69.24 7.21 -19.15
N ASN A 168 -68.38 6.27 -18.73
CA ASN A 168 -68.10 5.98 -17.30
C ASN A 168 -69.38 5.85 -16.44
N ASP A 169 -70.36 5.03 -16.85
CA ASP A 169 -71.65 4.80 -16.18
C ASP A 169 -72.65 5.98 -16.19
N PHE A 170 -72.31 7.12 -16.80
CA PHE A 170 -73.20 8.27 -16.88
C PHE A 170 -73.86 8.39 -18.25
N ASN A 171 -75.19 8.28 -18.26
CA ASN A 171 -76.02 8.40 -19.47
C ASN A 171 -76.19 9.87 -19.88
N SER A 172 -76.50 10.08 -21.17
CA SER A 172 -76.97 11.39 -21.65
C SER A 172 -78.37 11.68 -21.11
N SER A 173 -78.54 12.78 -20.39
CA SER A 173 -79.82 13.19 -19.81
C SER A 173 -79.90 14.69 -19.51
N ILE A 174 -81.11 15.19 -19.30
CA ILE A 174 -81.35 16.44 -18.57
C ILE A 174 -81.84 16.10 -17.17
N ASP A 175 -81.18 16.63 -16.16
CA ASP A 175 -81.59 16.51 -14.76
C ASP A 175 -81.10 17.74 -13.98
N ARG A 176 -81.42 17.79 -12.69
CA ARG A 176 -80.93 18.75 -11.71
C ARG A 176 -79.40 18.78 -11.69
N TYR A 177 -78.81 19.98 -11.65
CA TYR A 177 -77.36 20.17 -11.67
C TYR A 177 -76.67 19.43 -10.51
N THR A 178 -77.25 19.45 -9.30
CA THR A 178 -76.66 18.74 -8.14
C THR A 178 -76.53 17.23 -8.35
N VAL A 179 -77.45 16.61 -9.08
CA VAL A 179 -77.40 15.17 -9.40
C VAL A 179 -76.30 14.89 -10.42
N LEU A 180 -76.24 15.70 -11.49
CA LEU A 180 -75.27 15.52 -12.58
C LEU A 180 -73.86 16.00 -12.22
N LYS A 181 -73.69 16.90 -11.25
CA LYS A 181 -72.38 17.34 -10.75
C LYS A 181 -71.54 16.19 -10.20
N LYS A 182 -72.16 15.08 -9.76
CA LYS A 182 -71.47 13.85 -9.35
C LYS A 182 -70.50 13.31 -10.41
N VAL A 183 -70.73 13.63 -11.69
CA VAL A 183 -69.85 13.26 -12.80
C VAL A 183 -68.46 13.91 -12.67
N GLU A 184 -68.36 15.06 -11.99
CA GLU A 184 -67.11 15.78 -11.73
C GLU A 184 -66.44 15.37 -10.40
N GLU A 185 -67.08 14.52 -9.59
CA GLU A 185 -66.58 14.11 -8.27
C GLU A 185 -65.59 12.93 -8.37
N GLU A 186 -64.30 13.24 -8.48
CA GLU A 186 -63.24 12.24 -8.68
C GLU A 186 -62.26 12.10 -7.48
N TYR A 187 -62.70 12.37 -6.26
CA TYR A 187 -61.84 12.40 -5.05
C TYR A 187 -60.98 11.14 -4.86
N ALA A 188 -61.57 9.95 -4.99
CA ALA A 188 -60.85 8.68 -4.86
C ALA A 188 -59.75 8.53 -5.91
N THR A 189 -59.99 8.99 -7.14
CA THR A 189 -59.00 9.00 -8.21
C THR A 189 -57.83 9.92 -7.85
N PHE A 190 -58.11 11.12 -7.33
CA PHE A 190 -57.07 12.07 -6.92
C PHE A 190 -56.24 11.59 -5.72
N MET A 191 -56.84 10.88 -4.76
CA MET A 191 -56.09 10.26 -3.65
C MET A 191 -55.11 9.20 -4.16
N LEU A 192 -55.56 8.34 -5.08
CA LEU A 192 -54.70 7.31 -5.69
C LEU A 192 -53.61 7.93 -6.56
N LEU A 193 -53.93 8.94 -7.36
CA LEU A 193 -52.99 9.73 -8.16
C LEU A 193 -51.84 10.29 -7.31
N PHE A 194 -52.18 10.92 -6.18
CA PHE A 194 -51.20 11.46 -5.24
C PHE A 194 -50.32 10.36 -4.65
N LEU A 195 -50.93 9.26 -4.18
CA LEU A 195 -50.19 8.10 -3.66
C LEU A 195 -49.19 7.57 -4.70
N TYR A 196 -49.60 7.43 -5.96
CA TYR A 196 -48.79 6.90 -7.04
C TYR A 196 -47.65 7.81 -7.44
N PHE A 197 -47.93 9.11 -7.51
CA PHE A 197 -46.90 10.11 -7.74
C PHE A 197 -45.86 10.11 -6.61
N PHE A 198 -46.31 10.09 -5.35
CA PHE A 198 -45.41 10.08 -4.18
C PHE A 198 -44.56 8.81 -4.12
N VAL A 199 -45.17 7.63 -4.32
CA VAL A 199 -44.47 6.34 -4.40
C VAL A 199 -43.46 6.34 -5.55
N GLY A 200 -43.80 6.95 -6.69
CA GLY A 200 -42.87 7.15 -7.80
C GLY A 200 -41.65 7.99 -7.40
N ILE A 201 -41.87 9.16 -6.77
CA ILE A 201 -40.78 10.01 -6.26
C ILE A 201 -39.91 9.26 -5.26
N TYR A 202 -40.52 8.52 -4.34
CA TYR A 202 -39.81 7.74 -3.32
C TYR A 202 -38.83 6.73 -3.95
N HIS A 203 -39.26 6.00 -4.98
CA HIS A 203 -38.36 5.12 -5.74
C HIS A 203 -37.32 5.90 -6.54
N GLY A 204 -37.66 7.09 -7.05
CA GLY A 204 -36.70 8.00 -7.69
C GLY A 204 -35.56 8.42 -6.74
N LEU A 205 -35.89 8.75 -5.49
CA LEU A 205 -34.90 9.05 -4.44
C LEU A 205 -34.02 7.84 -4.11
N PHE A 206 -34.58 6.64 -4.07
CA PHE A 206 -33.77 5.43 -3.90
C PHE A 206 -32.81 5.20 -5.05
N TYR A 207 -33.23 5.43 -6.29
CA TYR A 207 -32.32 5.36 -7.43
C TYR A 207 -31.22 6.42 -7.34
N TRP A 208 -31.56 7.65 -6.91
CA TRP A 208 -30.58 8.72 -6.72
C TRP A 208 -29.49 8.32 -5.70
N LYS A 209 -29.88 7.75 -4.55
CA LYS A 209 -28.94 7.25 -3.53
C LYS A 209 -28.24 5.93 -3.90
N ARG A 210 -28.89 5.07 -4.68
CA ARG A 210 -28.41 3.72 -5.04
C ARG A 210 -28.49 3.51 -6.55
N ARG A 211 -27.57 4.14 -7.28
CA ARG A 211 -27.50 4.09 -8.76
C ARG A 211 -27.39 2.68 -9.34
N ASN A 212 -26.82 1.74 -8.59
CA ASN A 212 -26.71 0.33 -8.98
C ASN A 212 -28.08 -0.38 -9.02
N GLU A 213 -29.09 0.13 -8.32
CA GLU A 213 -30.44 -0.42 -8.27
C GLU A 213 -31.35 0.24 -9.32
N THR A 214 -31.00 0.07 -10.60
CA THR A 214 -31.67 0.73 -11.74
C THR A 214 -33.16 0.41 -11.87
N TYR A 215 -33.63 -0.71 -11.32
CA TYR A 215 -35.05 -1.05 -11.26
C TYR A 215 -35.88 0.03 -10.54
N ASN A 216 -35.30 0.74 -9.56
CA ASN A 216 -35.99 1.83 -8.86
C ASN A 216 -36.33 3.00 -9.79
N LEU A 217 -35.48 3.29 -10.79
CA LEU A 217 -35.76 4.31 -11.80
C LEU A 217 -36.95 3.92 -12.66
N TYR A 218 -36.97 2.69 -13.18
CA TYR A 218 -38.06 2.23 -14.04
C TYR A 218 -39.39 2.15 -13.31
N PHE A 219 -39.38 1.74 -12.03
CA PHE A 219 -40.58 1.78 -11.19
C PHE A 219 -41.05 3.22 -10.95
N ALA A 220 -40.12 4.15 -10.68
CA ALA A 220 -40.44 5.56 -10.49
C ALA A 220 -41.11 6.15 -11.74
N LEU A 221 -40.52 5.92 -12.91
CA LEU A 221 -41.07 6.35 -14.19
C LEU A 221 -42.43 5.72 -14.47
N PHE A 222 -42.60 4.41 -14.19
CA PHE A 222 -43.89 3.74 -14.30
C PHE A 222 -44.97 4.39 -13.44
N ALA A 223 -44.69 4.59 -12.14
CA ALA A 223 -45.64 5.15 -11.19
C ALA A 223 -46.02 6.60 -11.52
N VAL A 224 -45.03 7.43 -11.91
CA VAL A 224 -45.24 8.82 -12.31
C VAL A 224 -46.01 8.91 -13.62
N PHE A 225 -45.66 8.11 -14.64
CA PHE A 225 -46.38 8.10 -15.91
C PHE A 225 -47.80 7.57 -15.76
N LEU A 226 -48.02 6.54 -14.94
CA LEU A 226 -49.37 6.05 -14.65
C LEU A 226 -50.20 7.10 -13.91
N SER A 227 -49.61 7.80 -12.94
CA SER A 227 -50.29 8.92 -12.26
C SER A 227 -50.61 10.04 -13.26
N ALA A 228 -49.65 10.45 -14.09
CA ALA A 228 -49.89 11.46 -15.12
C ALA A 228 -51.02 11.03 -16.09
N TYR A 229 -51.01 9.77 -16.56
CA TYR A 229 -52.06 9.24 -17.43
C TYR A 229 -53.45 9.30 -16.78
N LEU A 230 -53.57 8.88 -15.52
CA LEU A 230 -54.83 8.94 -14.78
C LEU A 230 -55.32 10.40 -14.61
N TYR A 231 -54.40 11.37 -14.53
CA TYR A 231 -54.76 12.79 -14.53
C TYR A 231 -55.32 13.25 -15.88
N PHE A 232 -54.71 12.85 -17.00
CA PHE A 232 -55.24 13.12 -18.35
C PHE A 232 -56.60 12.46 -18.61
N ARG A 233 -56.92 11.38 -17.89
CA ARG A 233 -58.23 10.72 -17.93
C ARG A 233 -59.30 11.42 -17.07
N SER A 234 -58.90 12.26 -16.13
CA SER A 234 -59.79 12.97 -15.20
C SER A 234 -60.45 14.21 -15.83
N GLN A 235 -61.52 14.71 -15.21
CA GLN A 235 -62.19 15.95 -15.62
C GLN A 235 -61.34 17.21 -15.38
N ALA A 236 -60.33 17.13 -14.51
CA ALA A 236 -59.48 18.29 -14.20
C ALA A 236 -58.67 18.80 -15.39
N ILE A 237 -58.38 17.96 -16.39
CA ILE A 237 -57.60 18.37 -17.57
C ILE A 237 -58.30 19.49 -18.36
N TYR A 238 -59.63 19.51 -18.37
CA TYR A 238 -60.41 20.48 -19.15
C TYR A 238 -60.47 21.87 -18.50
N ARG A 239 -59.92 22.06 -17.29
CA ARG A 239 -59.80 23.38 -16.64
C ARG A 239 -58.71 24.26 -17.26
N TRP A 240 -57.78 23.67 -18.03
CA TRP A 240 -56.61 24.38 -18.56
C TRP A 240 -56.84 25.08 -19.91
N ASP A 241 -58.06 25.03 -20.47
CA ASP A 241 -58.46 25.56 -21.81
C ASP A 241 -57.49 25.24 -22.97
N VAL A 242 -56.73 24.15 -22.87
CA VAL A 242 -55.84 23.65 -23.94
C VAL A 242 -56.68 22.94 -25.01
N ASP A 243 -56.27 23.04 -26.27
CA ASP A 243 -56.88 22.29 -27.37
C ASP A 243 -56.95 20.77 -27.07
N SER A 244 -58.14 20.19 -27.23
CA SER A 244 -58.42 18.81 -26.85
C SER A 244 -57.60 17.76 -27.60
N PHE A 245 -57.08 18.10 -28.79
CA PHE A 245 -56.23 17.18 -29.52
C PHE A 245 -54.79 17.22 -29.02
N ILE A 246 -54.29 18.38 -28.57
CA ILE A 246 -52.98 18.49 -27.91
C ILE A 246 -52.98 17.69 -26.61
N THR A 247 -54.04 17.79 -25.80
CA THR A 247 -54.16 17.01 -24.56
C THR A 247 -54.20 15.50 -24.85
N THR A 248 -54.88 15.08 -25.92
CA THR A 248 -54.90 13.68 -26.36
C THR A 248 -53.52 13.19 -26.84
N LYS A 249 -52.75 14.03 -27.54
CA LYS A 249 -51.36 13.69 -27.94
C LYS A 249 -50.47 13.44 -26.72
N LEU A 250 -50.59 14.27 -25.69
CA LEU A 250 -49.88 14.09 -24.42
C LEU A 250 -50.36 12.85 -23.66
N GLU A 251 -51.69 12.64 -23.59
CA GLU A 251 -52.28 11.43 -22.99
C GLU A 251 -51.70 10.16 -23.62
N TYR A 252 -51.64 10.11 -24.96
CA TYR A 252 -51.13 8.96 -25.69
C TYR A 252 -49.61 8.80 -25.55
N PHE A 253 -48.84 9.89 -25.58
CA PHE A 253 -47.40 9.83 -25.32
C PHE A 253 -47.10 9.17 -23.97
N ILE A 254 -47.84 9.56 -22.93
CA ILE A 254 -47.66 9.03 -21.58
C ILE A 254 -48.10 7.57 -21.54
N VAL A 255 -49.32 7.26 -22.00
CA VAL A 255 -49.84 5.89 -21.91
C VAL A 255 -49.02 4.91 -22.74
N PHE A 256 -48.49 5.33 -23.89
CA PHE A 256 -47.67 4.47 -24.74
C PHE A 256 -46.41 3.98 -24.02
N LEU A 257 -45.82 4.83 -23.18
CA LEU A 257 -44.61 4.52 -22.42
C LEU A 257 -44.90 3.83 -21.07
N THR A 258 -46.09 3.98 -20.49
CA THR A 258 -46.42 3.45 -19.16
C THR A 258 -46.17 1.93 -19.02
N PRO A 259 -46.72 1.02 -19.85
CA PRO A 259 -46.48 -0.43 -19.71
C PRO A 259 -45.02 -0.82 -19.94
N THR A 260 -44.31 -0.02 -20.72
CA THR A 260 -42.90 -0.23 -21.04
C THR A 260 -42.02 -0.02 -19.82
N TRP A 261 -42.29 1.02 -19.03
CA TRP A 261 -41.59 1.24 -17.75
C TRP A 261 -41.82 0.09 -16.77
N LEU A 262 -43.04 -0.45 -16.71
CA LEU A 262 -43.35 -1.63 -15.90
C LEU A 262 -42.55 -2.87 -16.37
N LEU A 263 -42.48 -3.11 -17.68
CA LEU A 263 -41.74 -4.25 -18.23
C LEU A 263 -40.23 -4.13 -17.96
N LEU A 264 -39.67 -2.92 -18.12
CA LEU A 264 -38.27 -2.61 -17.76
C LEU A 264 -38.00 -2.84 -16.27
N PHE A 265 -38.92 -2.40 -15.40
CA PHE A 265 -38.84 -2.67 -13.97
C PHE A 265 -38.80 -4.17 -13.69
N VAL A 266 -39.74 -4.96 -14.20
CA VAL A 266 -39.83 -6.40 -13.90
C VAL A 266 -38.61 -7.17 -14.43
N ASP A 267 -38.14 -6.85 -15.63
CA ASP A 267 -36.98 -7.51 -16.25
C ASP A 267 -35.69 -7.20 -15.46
N THR A 268 -35.48 -5.94 -15.07
CA THR A 268 -34.31 -5.56 -14.25
C THR A 268 -34.41 -6.05 -12.80
N PHE A 269 -35.61 -6.04 -12.21
CA PHE A 269 -35.83 -6.49 -10.83
C PHE A 269 -35.61 -8.00 -10.68
N PHE A 270 -36.10 -8.82 -11.62
CA PHE A 270 -35.97 -10.28 -11.53
C PHE A 270 -34.76 -10.87 -12.25
N ARG A 271 -34.35 -10.32 -13.40
CA ARG A 271 -33.23 -10.87 -14.19
C ARG A 271 -31.93 -10.08 -14.07
N LYS A 272 -31.95 -8.91 -13.43
CA LYS A 272 -30.80 -7.98 -13.33
C LYS A 272 -30.24 -7.50 -14.68
N ARG A 273 -30.97 -7.73 -15.77
CA ARG A 273 -30.60 -7.32 -17.13
C ARG A 273 -31.85 -7.02 -17.95
N ILE A 274 -31.71 -6.16 -18.95
CA ILE A 274 -32.79 -5.84 -19.89
C ILE A 274 -32.69 -6.79 -21.08
N SER A 275 -33.73 -7.60 -21.29
CA SER A 275 -33.84 -8.53 -22.42
C SER A 275 -34.03 -7.79 -23.74
N ILE A 276 -33.63 -8.43 -24.83
CA ILE A 276 -33.72 -7.85 -26.17
C ILE A 276 -35.18 -7.59 -26.57
N ILE A 277 -36.11 -8.42 -26.10
CA ILE A 277 -37.56 -8.29 -26.28
C ILE A 277 -38.06 -7.00 -25.60
N THR A 278 -37.67 -6.78 -24.34
CA THR A 278 -38.03 -5.56 -23.59
C THR A 278 -37.43 -4.30 -24.24
N LYS A 279 -36.17 -4.37 -24.71
CA LYS A 279 -35.54 -3.25 -25.45
C LYS A 279 -36.28 -2.94 -26.74
N GLY A 280 -36.62 -3.97 -27.53
CA GLY A 280 -37.39 -3.83 -28.76
C GLY A 280 -38.76 -3.19 -28.50
N TYR A 281 -39.46 -3.61 -27.45
CA TYR A 281 -40.73 -3.01 -27.06
C TYR A 281 -40.60 -1.54 -26.62
N PHE A 282 -39.52 -1.20 -25.92
CA PHE A 282 -39.25 0.18 -25.55
C PHE A 282 -39.01 1.06 -26.78
N VAL A 283 -38.17 0.61 -27.73
CA VAL A 283 -37.94 1.34 -28.98
C VAL A 283 -39.23 1.47 -29.78
N PHE A 284 -40.02 0.40 -29.90
CA PHE A 284 -41.32 0.42 -30.57
C PHE A 284 -42.27 1.44 -29.93
N SER A 285 -42.46 1.36 -28.61
CA SER A 285 -43.39 2.25 -27.88
C SER A 285 -42.93 3.70 -27.90
N LEU A 286 -41.62 3.95 -27.80
CA LEU A 286 -41.05 5.29 -27.91
C LEU A 286 -41.21 5.87 -29.32
N THR A 287 -40.97 5.06 -30.35
CA THR A 287 -41.18 5.47 -31.75
C THR A 287 -42.64 5.85 -31.97
N LEU A 288 -43.58 5.01 -31.49
CA LEU A 288 -45.00 5.28 -31.59
C LEU A 288 -45.40 6.55 -30.83
N ALA A 289 -44.86 6.75 -29.63
CA ALA A 289 -45.10 7.94 -28.80
C ALA A 289 -44.56 9.23 -29.43
N ILE A 290 -43.41 9.20 -30.10
CA ILE A 290 -42.86 10.36 -30.81
C ILE A 290 -43.66 10.65 -32.08
N LEU A 291 -43.95 9.63 -32.89
CA LEU A 291 -44.73 9.80 -34.12
C LEU A 291 -46.14 10.33 -33.86
N GLN A 292 -46.72 10.04 -32.68
CA GLN A 292 -48.02 10.55 -32.24
C GLN A 292 -48.14 12.08 -32.29
N PHE A 293 -47.05 12.84 -32.15
CA PHE A 293 -47.11 14.30 -32.23
C PHE A 293 -47.31 14.84 -33.65
N PHE A 294 -46.93 14.06 -34.68
CA PHE A 294 -46.92 14.51 -36.07
C PHE A 294 -48.14 14.05 -36.88
N VAL A 295 -49.01 13.24 -36.27
CA VAL A 295 -50.19 12.68 -36.94
C VAL A 295 -51.47 13.49 -36.67
N ASN A 296 -52.45 13.36 -37.55
CA ASN A 296 -53.81 13.89 -37.38
C ASN A 296 -54.64 13.01 -36.43
N ARG A 297 -55.87 13.42 -36.13
CA ARG A 297 -56.74 12.74 -35.16
C ARG A 297 -57.15 11.33 -35.59
N ALA A 298 -57.46 11.14 -36.88
CA ALA A 298 -57.81 9.82 -37.42
C ALA A 298 -56.65 8.82 -37.27
N SER A 299 -55.44 9.21 -37.67
CA SER A 299 -54.23 8.40 -37.51
C SER A 299 -53.86 8.15 -36.05
N SER A 300 -54.15 9.09 -35.15
CA SER A 300 -53.92 8.92 -33.70
C SER A 300 -54.73 7.76 -33.11
N ILE A 301 -55.97 7.55 -33.58
CA ILE A 301 -56.81 6.43 -33.15
C ILE A 301 -56.23 5.10 -33.66
N VAL A 302 -55.68 5.07 -34.87
CA VAL A 302 -55.00 3.89 -35.42
C VAL A 302 -53.78 3.54 -34.56
N PHE A 303 -52.96 4.54 -34.19
CA PHE A 303 -51.80 4.34 -33.33
C PHE A 303 -52.20 3.80 -31.94
N LEU A 304 -53.27 4.33 -31.35
CA LEU A 304 -53.81 3.80 -30.10
C LEU A 304 -54.19 2.31 -30.23
N ARG A 305 -54.84 1.90 -31.32
CA ARG A 305 -55.21 0.47 -31.53
C ARG A 305 -53.99 -0.43 -31.71
N VAL A 306 -52.99 0.03 -32.46
CA VAL A 306 -51.71 -0.67 -32.61
C VAL A 306 -51.04 -0.84 -31.25
N TRP A 307 -51.03 0.22 -30.43
CA TRP A 307 -50.51 0.16 -29.07
C TRP A 307 -51.32 -0.82 -28.19
N GLN A 308 -52.65 -0.76 -28.18
CA GLN A 308 -53.51 -1.66 -27.40
C GLN A 308 -53.21 -3.13 -27.72
N GLY A 309 -53.11 -3.50 -29.00
CA GLY A 309 -52.74 -4.85 -29.41
C GLY A 309 -51.33 -5.24 -28.94
N SER A 310 -50.37 -4.32 -29.05
CA SER A 310 -49.00 -4.57 -28.57
C SER A 310 -48.95 -4.79 -27.06
N VAL A 311 -49.63 -3.98 -26.25
CA VAL A 311 -49.63 -4.13 -24.78
C VAL A 311 -50.18 -5.48 -24.36
N LEU A 312 -51.25 -5.96 -25.00
CA LEU A 312 -51.80 -7.29 -24.74
C LEU A 312 -50.78 -8.39 -25.06
N ALA A 313 -50.07 -8.31 -26.19
CA ALA A 313 -49.01 -9.26 -26.52
C ALA A 313 -47.86 -9.23 -25.49
N PHE A 314 -47.40 -8.04 -25.08
CA PHE A 314 -46.32 -7.88 -24.11
C PHE A 314 -46.75 -8.18 -22.67
N SER A 315 -48.04 -8.19 -22.36
CA SER A 315 -48.56 -8.67 -21.08
C SER A 315 -48.26 -10.17 -20.87
N VAL A 316 -48.23 -10.97 -21.94
CA VAL A 316 -47.79 -12.37 -21.89
C VAL A 316 -46.31 -12.48 -21.53
N VAL A 317 -45.48 -11.57 -22.07
CA VAL A 317 -44.04 -11.50 -21.74
C VAL A 317 -43.85 -11.13 -20.27
N LEU A 318 -44.60 -10.15 -19.76
CA LEU A 318 -44.61 -9.76 -18.34
C LEU A 318 -44.97 -10.95 -17.43
N PHE A 319 -46.01 -11.69 -17.77
CA PHE A 319 -46.41 -12.90 -17.07
C PHE A 319 -45.31 -13.97 -17.12
N TYR A 320 -44.73 -14.23 -18.29
CA TYR A 320 -43.63 -15.19 -18.45
C TYR A 320 -42.40 -14.84 -17.59
N ILE A 321 -41.98 -13.58 -17.55
CA ILE A 321 -40.84 -13.15 -16.71
C ILE A 321 -41.13 -13.43 -15.24
N THR A 322 -42.34 -13.08 -14.79
CA THR A 322 -42.77 -13.25 -13.40
C THR A 322 -42.89 -14.72 -13.02
N ALA A 323 -43.56 -15.53 -13.84
CA ALA A 323 -43.70 -16.98 -13.63
C ALA A 323 -42.34 -17.68 -13.60
N ARG A 324 -41.43 -17.35 -14.53
CA ARG A 324 -40.07 -17.90 -14.55
C ARG A 324 -39.28 -17.53 -13.29
N ALA A 325 -39.44 -16.31 -12.77
CA ALA A 325 -38.77 -15.89 -11.54
C ALA A 325 -39.30 -16.66 -10.31
N VAL A 326 -40.61 -16.92 -10.26
CA VAL A 326 -41.25 -17.76 -9.23
C VAL A 326 -40.75 -19.20 -9.31
N MET A 327 -40.69 -19.78 -10.51
CA MET A 327 -40.16 -21.14 -10.74
C MET A 327 -38.69 -21.29 -10.33
N LYS A 328 -37.90 -20.20 -10.46
CA LYS A 328 -36.52 -20.13 -9.94
C LYS A 328 -36.41 -19.90 -8.43
N ASN A 329 -37.51 -20.11 -7.68
CA ASN A 329 -37.58 -19.92 -6.24
C ASN A 329 -37.19 -18.52 -5.73
N ASN A 330 -37.37 -17.48 -6.55
CA ASN A 330 -37.18 -16.11 -6.10
C ASN A 330 -38.30 -15.72 -5.11
N LYS A 331 -37.96 -15.57 -3.83
CA LYS A 331 -38.90 -15.22 -2.75
C LYS A 331 -39.59 -13.88 -2.99
N ASP A 332 -38.90 -12.93 -3.61
CA ASP A 332 -39.44 -11.60 -3.89
C ASP A 332 -40.44 -11.66 -5.05
N ALA A 333 -40.18 -12.52 -6.05
CA ALA A 333 -41.12 -12.78 -7.14
C ALA A 333 -42.41 -13.44 -6.65
N LYS A 334 -42.33 -14.41 -5.72
CA LYS A 334 -43.50 -15.07 -5.12
C LYS A 334 -44.44 -14.06 -4.44
N ARG A 335 -43.85 -13.10 -3.72
CA ARG A 335 -44.60 -12.06 -3.01
C ARG A 335 -45.19 -11.02 -3.96
N LEU A 336 -44.45 -10.63 -4.99
CA LEU A 336 -44.89 -9.63 -5.96
C LEU A 336 -45.92 -10.19 -6.98
N LEU A 337 -46.01 -11.52 -7.13
CA LEU A 337 -46.89 -12.19 -8.10
C LEU A 337 -48.35 -11.73 -8.00
N VAL A 338 -48.91 -11.70 -6.80
CA VAL A 338 -50.32 -11.34 -6.57
C VAL A 338 -50.60 -9.91 -7.08
N GLY A 339 -49.71 -8.97 -6.75
CA GLY A 339 -49.82 -7.58 -7.21
C GLY A 339 -49.72 -7.45 -8.73
N ILE A 340 -48.82 -8.20 -9.37
CA ILE A 340 -48.66 -8.20 -10.83
C ILE A 340 -49.88 -8.80 -11.52
N LEU A 341 -50.41 -9.93 -11.02
CA LEU A 341 -51.59 -10.57 -11.61
C LEU A 341 -52.83 -9.68 -11.51
N PHE A 342 -53.03 -9.03 -10.37
CA PHE A 342 -54.15 -8.11 -10.18
C PHE A 342 -54.04 -6.86 -11.07
N LEU A 343 -52.83 -6.28 -11.17
CA LEU A 343 -52.54 -5.18 -12.09
C LEU A 343 -52.76 -5.59 -13.56
N MET A 344 -52.29 -6.78 -13.96
CA MET A 344 -52.50 -7.29 -15.32
C MET A 344 -53.99 -7.49 -15.62
N PHE A 345 -54.73 -8.15 -14.73
CA PHE A 345 -56.15 -8.41 -14.91
C PHE A 345 -56.94 -7.11 -15.10
N THR A 346 -56.73 -6.15 -14.21
CA THR A 346 -57.42 -4.84 -14.26
C THR A 346 -57.00 -4.00 -15.47
N ALA A 347 -55.72 -4.01 -15.87
CA ALA A 347 -55.25 -3.31 -17.07
C ALA A 347 -55.78 -3.94 -18.37
N ILE A 348 -55.80 -5.28 -18.46
CA ILE A 348 -56.37 -6.00 -19.62
C ILE A 348 -57.86 -5.70 -19.74
N TRP A 349 -58.59 -5.70 -18.61
CA TRP A 349 -60.01 -5.34 -18.59
C TRP A 349 -60.26 -3.94 -19.17
N ASP A 350 -59.54 -2.93 -18.68
CA ASP A 350 -59.69 -1.55 -19.16
C ASP A 350 -59.29 -1.39 -20.63
N ILE A 351 -58.22 -2.07 -21.08
CA ILE A 351 -57.79 -2.02 -22.49
C ILE A 351 -58.85 -2.65 -23.40
N LEU A 352 -59.38 -3.82 -23.04
CA LEU A 352 -60.41 -4.50 -23.83
C LEU A 352 -61.69 -3.67 -23.88
N GLY A 353 -62.13 -3.13 -22.73
CA GLY A 353 -63.31 -2.26 -22.67
C GLY A 353 -63.14 -0.95 -23.44
N ALA A 354 -61.92 -0.40 -23.51
CA ALA A 354 -61.62 0.80 -24.30
C ALA A 354 -61.45 0.53 -25.80
N SER A 355 -61.10 -0.70 -26.21
CA SER A 355 -60.81 -1.04 -27.61
C SER A 355 -62.06 -1.14 -28.50
N GLY A 356 -63.24 -1.39 -27.90
CA GLY A 356 -64.49 -1.64 -28.62
C GLY A 356 -64.53 -2.98 -29.39
N LEU A 357 -63.50 -3.84 -29.25
CA LEU A 357 -63.44 -5.15 -29.91
C LEU A 357 -64.42 -6.17 -29.30
N ILE A 358 -64.71 -6.03 -28.00
CA ILE A 358 -65.62 -6.88 -27.23
C ILE A 358 -66.60 -5.94 -26.52
N PRO A 359 -67.90 -6.25 -26.42
CA PRO A 359 -68.89 -5.42 -25.74
C PRO A 359 -68.73 -5.48 -24.21
N ILE A 360 -67.55 -5.14 -23.71
CA ILE A 360 -67.22 -5.04 -22.28
C ILE A 360 -67.14 -3.56 -21.91
N GLN A 361 -67.68 -3.23 -20.74
CA GLN A 361 -67.65 -1.87 -20.23
C GLN A 361 -66.26 -1.50 -19.68
N ASN A 362 -65.80 -0.28 -19.98
CA ASN A 362 -64.61 0.29 -19.37
C ASN A 362 -64.93 0.82 -17.96
N LEU A 363 -64.44 0.11 -16.94
CA LEU A 363 -64.70 0.38 -15.52
C LEU A 363 -63.55 1.16 -14.84
N ASN A 364 -62.49 1.50 -15.57
CA ASN A 364 -61.27 2.15 -15.06
C ASN A 364 -60.69 1.41 -13.82
N LEU A 365 -60.61 0.08 -13.86
CA LEU A 365 -60.15 -0.79 -12.77
C LEU A 365 -58.64 -0.72 -12.52
N SER A 366 -57.86 -0.33 -13.53
CA SER A 366 -56.39 -0.23 -13.47
C SER A 366 -55.91 0.69 -12.34
N ARG A 367 -56.71 1.71 -11.97
CA ARG A 367 -56.44 2.57 -10.80
C ARG A 367 -56.46 1.81 -9.48
N PHE A 368 -57.17 0.69 -9.36
CA PHE A 368 -57.11 -0.18 -8.18
C PHE A 368 -56.07 -1.28 -8.35
N GLY A 369 -55.87 -1.74 -9.59
CA GLY A 369 -54.81 -2.67 -9.97
C GLY A 369 -53.43 -2.30 -9.44
N PHE A 370 -53.06 -1.03 -9.64
CA PHE A 370 -51.75 -0.55 -9.23
C PHE A 370 -51.59 -0.43 -7.70
N LEU A 371 -52.68 -0.22 -6.94
CA LEU A 371 -52.62 -0.22 -5.47
C LEU A 371 -52.12 -1.56 -4.93
N PHE A 372 -52.63 -2.68 -5.44
CA PHE A 372 -52.18 -4.02 -5.04
C PHE A 372 -50.72 -4.27 -5.41
N PHE A 373 -50.27 -3.73 -6.55
CA PHE A 373 -48.88 -3.81 -6.94
C PHE A 373 -47.96 -2.98 -6.03
N VAL A 374 -48.36 -1.77 -5.65
CA VAL A 374 -47.65 -0.91 -4.67
C VAL A 374 -47.54 -1.60 -3.31
N LEU A 375 -48.62 -2.23 -2.82
CA LEU A 375 -48.58 -3.01 -1.59
C LEU A 375 -47.63 -4.21 -1.70
N GLY A 376 -47.65 -4.92 -2.83
CA GLY A 376 -46.75 -6.04 -3.10
C GLY A 376 -45.26 -5.65 -3.04
N ILE A 377 -44.89 -4.53 -3.68
CA ILE A 377 -43.48 -4.07 -3.64
C ILE A 377 -43.07 -3.56 -2.26
N ALA A 378 -43.98 -2.93 -1.50
CA ALA A 378 -43.72 -2.49 -0.14
C ALA A 378 -43.36 -3.67 0.78
N VAL A 379 -44.11 -4.78 0.69
CA VAL A 379 -43.81 -6.01 1.43
C VAL A 379 -42.46 -6.61 1.04
N VAL A 380 -42.12 -6.61 -0.24
CA VAL A 380 -40.82 -7.09 -0.73
C VAL A 380 -39.68 -6.24 -0.17
N LEU A 381 -39.82 -4.91 -0.20
CA LEU A 381 -38.79 -4.00 0.30
C LEU A 381 -38.58 -4.14 1.81
N ALA A 382 -39.66 -4.22 2.60
CA ALA A 382 -39.58 -4.42 4.04
C ALA A 382 -38.82 -5.71 4.41
N ASN A 383 -39.11 -6.81 3.71
CA ASN A 383 -38.40 -8.07 3.93
C ASN A 383 -36.92 -8.01 3.54
N ARG A 384 -36.59 -7.28 2.46
CA ARG A 384 -35.20 -7.11 2.03
C ARG A 384 -34.42 -6.28 3.05
N PHE A 385 -35.03 -5.24 3.60
CA PHE A 385 -34.46 -4.42 4.67
C PHE A 385 -34.16 -5.24 5.92
N LEU A 386 -35.12 -6.04 6.41
CA LEU A 386 -34.93 -6.92 7.57
C LEU A 386 -33.77 -7.92 7.37
N ARG A 387 -33.64 -8.51 6.18
CA ARG A 387 -32.54 -9.45 5.89
C ARG A 387 -31.18 -8.77 5.94
N VAL A 388 -31.07 -7.58 5.35
CA VAL A 388 -29.80 -6.82 5.34
C VAL A 388 -29.43 -6.40 6.76
N HIS A 389 -30.39 -5.94 7.57
CA HIS A 389 -30.12 -5.60 8.97
C HIS A 389 -29.59 -6.79 9.77
N LYS A 390 -30.22 -7.96 9.64
CA LYS A 390 -29.76 -9.17 10.33
C LYS A 390 -28.33 -9.58 9.92
N GLN A 391 -28.00 -9.46 8.63
CA GLN A 391 -26.64 -9.75 8.14
C GLN A 391 -25.59 -8.79 8.70
N VAL A 392 -25.95 -7.51 8.88
CA VAL A 392 -25.06 -6.50 9.49
C VAL A 392 -24.84 -6.81 10.97
N GLU A 393 -25.89 -7.16 11.71
CA GLU A 393 -25.78 -7.57 13.12
C GLU A 393 -24.89 -8.81 13.29
N GLU A 394 -25.11 -9.86 12.48
CA GLU A 394 -24.29 -11.08 12.50
C GLU A 394 -22.82 -10.81 12.16
N LEU A 395 -22.55 -9.94 11.18
CA LEU A 395 -21.19 -9.58 10.78
C LEU A 395 -20.47 -8.78 11.88
N ASN A 396 -21.16 -7.81 12.49
CA ASN A 396 -20.61 -7.01 13.58
C ASN A 396 -20.24 -7.88 14.80
N ALA A 397 -21.11 -8.80 15.19
CA ALA A 397 -20.84 -9.73 16.30
C ALA A 397 -19.63 -10.64 16.02
N ASN A 398 -19.41 -11.04 14.76
CA ASN A 398 -18.26 -11.86 14.38
C ASN A 398 -16.95 -11.06 14.33
N LEU A 399 -17.00 -9.81 13.86
CA LEU A 399 -15.86 -8.89 13.86
C LEU A 399 -15.38 -8.61 15.28
N GLU A 400 -16.30 -8.33 16.21
CA GLU A 400 -15.96 -8.08 17.61
C GLU A 400 -15.22 -9.27 18.24
N ARG A 401 -15.70 -10.49 18.00
CA ARG A 401 -15.01 -11.72 18.46
C ARG A 401 -13.58 -11.82 17.91
N LYS A 402 -13.39 -11.57 16.60
CA LYS A 402 -12.06 -11.60 15.98
C LYS A 402 -11.11 -10.54 16.52
N VAL A 403 -11.61 -9.35 16.86
CA VAL A 403 -10.79 -8.29 17.45
C VAL A 403 -10.29 -8.72 18.82
N VAL A 404 -11.17 -9.31 19.66
CA VAL A 404 -10.78 -9.82 20.98
C VAL A 404 -9.73 -10.93 20.86
N GLU A 405 -9.94 -11.91 19.98
CA GLU A 405 -8.98 -12.99 19.73
C GLU A 405 -7.61 -12.45 19.31
N ARG A 406 -7.56 -11.56 18.32
CA ARG A 406 -6.30 -10.97 17.85
C ARG A 406 -5.60 -10.10 18.89
N THR A 407 -6.37 -9.40 19.71
CA THR A 407 -5.81 -8.57 20.79
C THR A 407 -5.14 -9.46 21.85
N ASN A 408 -5.75 -10.59 22.20
CA ASN A 408 -5.18 -11.55 23.16
C ASN A 408 -3.92 -12.23 22.60
N GLU A 409 -3.93 -12.70 21.35
CA GLU A 409 -2.74 -13.29 20.69
C GLU A 409 -1.57 -12.30 20.66
N LEU A 410 -1.86 -11.02 20.37
CA LEU A 410 -0.84 -9.98 20.32
C LEU A 410 -0.25 -9.69 21.70
N GLN A 411 -1.11 -9.62 22.72
CA GLN A 411 -0.68 -9.41 24.10
C GLN A 411 0.21 -10.56 24.61
N GLU A 412 -0.15 -11.80 24.29
CA GLU A 412 0.66 -12.98 24.63
C GLU A 412 2.03 -12.94 23.93
N THR A 413 2.03 -12.60 22.64
CA THR A 413 3.27 -12.47 21.85
C THR A 413 4.18 -11.37 22.40
N LEU A 414 3.62 -10.20 22.73
CA LEU A 414 4.37 -9.08 23.31
C LEU A 414 4.98 -9.45 24.67
N THR A 415 4.20 -10.11 25.52
CA THR A 415 4.68 -10.59 26.83
C THR A 415 5.84 -11.57 26.64
N ARG A 416 5.72 -12.51 25.70
CA ARG A 416 6.77 -13.48 25.40
C ARG A 416 8.05 -12.85 24.87
N VAL A 417 7.94 -11.87 23.97
CA VAL A 417 9.09 -11.12 23.44
C VAL A 417 9.77 -10.32 24.55
N GLN A 418 9.00 -9.73 25.46
CA GLN A 418 9.54 -8.98 26.59
C GLN A 418 10.28 -9.87 27.59
N GLU A 419 9.73 -11.05 27.91
CA GLU A 419 10.41 -12.07 28.74
C GLU A 419 11.75 -12.50 28.13
N LEU A 420 11.75 -12.83 26.82
CA LEU A 420 12.97 -13.24 26.11
C LEU A 420 14.02 -12.12 26.08
N LYS A 421 13.59 -10.87 25.90
CA LYS A 421 14.49 -9.71 25.93
C LYS A 421 15.13 -9.55 27.31
N VAL A 422 14.35 -9.65 28.39
CA VAL A 422 14.88 -9.55 29.75
C VAL A 422 15.90 -10.67 30.03
N GLN A 423 15.63 -11.88 29.54
CA GLN A 423 16.58 -12.98 29.67
C GLN A 423 17.88 -12.71 28.89
N GLN A 424 17.76 -12.26 27.64
CA GLN A 424 18.91 -11.92 26.79
C GLN A 424 19.75 -10.77 27.38
N ASP A 425 19.13 -9.70 27.85
CA ASP A 425 19.82 -8.58 28.49
C ASP A 425 20.49 -9.03 29.81
N GLY A 426 19.93 -10.03 30.50
CA GLY A 426 20.55 -10.70 31.63
C GLY A 426 21.82 -11.47 31.26
N ASP A 427 21.80 -12.22 30.17
CA ASP A 427 22.97 -12.95 29.66
C ASP A 427 24.08 -11.99 29.17
N TYR A 428 23.69 -10.88 28.53
CA TYR A 428 24.61 -9.81 28.14
C TYR A 428 25.24 -9.15 29.37
N PHE A 429 24.43 -8.88 30.41
CA PHE A 429 24.93 -8.33 31.66
C PHE A 429 25.99 -9.24 32.29
N LEU A 430 25.71 -10.54 32.41
CA LEU A 430 26.67 -11.50 32.96
C LEU A 430 27.97 -11.58 32.14
N THR A 431 27.87 -11.55 30.82
CA THR A 431 29.04 -11.58 29.94
C THR A 431 29.86 -10.29 30.06
N SER A 432 29.23 -9.12 30.15
CA SER A 432 29.93 -7.85 30.36
C SER A 432 30.73 -7.84 31.67
N LEU A 433 30.21 -8.46 32.74
CA LEU A 433 30.93 -8.61 34.01
C LEU A 433 32.18 -9.50 33.91
N LEU A 434 32.25 -10.39 32.92
CA LEU A 434 33.43 -11.21 32.65
C LEU A 434 34.44 -10.49 31.76
N LEU A 435 33.99 -9.61 30.86
CA LEU A 435 34.85 -8.83 29.96
C LEU A 435 35.49 -7.62 30.66
N ASP A 436 34.73 -6.89 31.50
CA ASP A 436 35.22 -5.67 32.16
C ASP A 436 36.56 -5.86 32.90
N PRO A 437 36.81 -6.96 33.65
CA PRO A 437 38.09 -7.16 34.33
C PRO A 437 39.26 -7.50 33.40
N LEU A 438 38.96 -7.96 32.18
CA LEU A 438 39.94 -8.25 31.13
C LEU A 438 40.33 -6.96 30.40
N ASN A 439 39.37 -6.08 30.14
CA ASN A 439 39.57 -4.79 29.46
C ASN A 439 40.17 -3.74 30.41
N ASP A 440 41.34 -4.04 30.94
CA ASP A 440 42.00 -3.28 31.99
C ASP A 440 43.33 -2.71 31.47
N SER A 441 43.31 -1.45 31.05
CA SER A 441 44.48 -0.69 30.64
C SER A 441 45.28 -0.11 31.80
N LYS A 442 44.78 -0.20 33.04
CA LYS A 442 45.35 0.49 34.22
C LYS A 442 46.25 -0.38 35.07
N LYS A 443 46.60 -1.60 34.60
CA LYS A 443 47.47 -2.54 35.33
C LYS A 443 48.96 -2.26 35.19
N SER A 444 49.39 -1.41 34.25
CA SER A 444 50.81 -1.07 34.12
C SER A 444 51.23 0.02 35.10
N HIS A 445 52.41 -0.15 35.68
CA HIS A 445 52.99 0.71 36.69
C HIS A 445 54.27 1.42 36.20
N SER A 446 54.48 1.52 34.90
CA SER A 446 55.68 2.12 34.32
C SER A 446 55.70 3.64 34.49
N GLU A 447 56.82 4.20 34.97
CA GLU A 447 57.04 5.65 35.01
C GLU A 447 57.50 6.22 33.65
N MET A 448 57.98 5.35 32.74
CA MET A 448 58.54 5.74 31.44
C MET A 448 57.52 5.68 30.29
N ILE A 449 56.36 5.07 30.52
CA ILE A 449 55.34 4.82 29.49
C ILE A 449 53.99 5.38 29.95
N GLY A 450 53.49 6.37 29.23
CA GLY A 450 52.18 6.98 29.45
C GLY A 450 51.11 6.22 28.67
N ILE A 451 50.06 5.77 29.36
CA ILE A 451 49.01 4.95 28.76
C ILE A 451 47.65 5.62 28.94
N GLN A 452 46.92 5.75 27.84
CA GLN A 452 45.50 6.11 27.86
C GLN A 452 44.75 5.16 26.93
N SER A 453 43.54 4.79 27.31
CA SER A 453 42.71 3.89 26.49
C SER A 453 41.27 4.37 26.44
N TYR A 454 40.62 4.12 25.31
CA TYR A 454 39.19 4.31 25.13
C TYR A 454 38.57 3.03 24.56
N THR A 455 37.39 2.67 25.06
CA THR A 455 36.60 1.57 24.53
C THR A 455 35.14 1.99 24.49
N LYS A 456 34.47 1.78 23.36
CA LYS A 456 33.03 1.94 23.19
C LYS A 456 32.53 0.76 22.36
N GLN A 457 31.68 -0.08 22.95
CA GLN A 457 31.08 -1.18 22.21
C GLN A 457 29.75 -0.73 21.60
N LYS A 458 29.42 -1.25 20.42
CA LYS A 458 28.21 -0.94 19.66
C LYS A 458 26.94 -1.34 20.40
N LYS A 459 26.96 -2.47 21.12
CA LYS A 459 25.78 -2.97 21.82
C LYS A 459 25.73 -2.43 23.24
N GLU A 460 24.95 -1.37 23.41
CA GLU A 460 24.54 -0.84 24.71
C GLU A 460 23.20 -1.44 25.15
N PHE A 461 23.07 -1.74 26.44
CA PHE A 461 21.85 -2.26 27.05
C PHE A 461 21.73 -1.83 28.51
N GLU A 462 20.50 -1.77 29.00
CA GLU A 462 20.21 -1.48 30.39
C GLU A 462 19.65 -2.72 31.05
N PHE A 463 20.26 -3.15 32.15
CA PHE A 463 19.76 -4.25 32.95
C PHE A 463 19.81 -3.91 34.43
N LYS A 464 18.65 -3.98 35.11
CA LYS A 464 18.49 -3.64 36.54
C LYS A 464 19.02 -2.24 36.90
N GLY A 465 18.74 -1.24 36.07
CA GLY A 465 19.15 0.16 36.29
C GLY A 465 20.63 0.44 36.07
N LYS A 466 21.38 -0.51 35.49
CA LYS A 466 22.78 -0.33 35.09
C LYS A 466 22.89 -0.37 33.58
N THR A 467 23.49 0.66 33.01
CA THR A 467 23.89 0.68 31.61
C THR A 467 25.22 -0.05 31.44
N LYS A 468 25.27 -0.99 30.52
CA LYS A 468 26.45 -1.79 30.19
C LYS A 468 26.60 -1.91 28.68
N GLU A 469 27.82 -2.24 28.29
CA GLU A 469 28.25 -2.40 26.90
C GLU A 469 28.81 -3.81 26.72
N ILE A 470 28.63 -4.39 25.54
CA ILE A 470 29.16 -5.70 25.17
C ILE A 470 29.58 -5.70 23.70
N GLY A 471 30.77 -6.20 23.40
CA GLY A 471 31.28 -6.25 22.03
C GLY A 471 32.56 -7.06 21.90
N GLY A 472 33.15 -7.05 20.71
CA GLY A 472 34.30 -7.85 20.30
C GLY A 472 35.66 -7.20 20.55
N ASP A 473 35.69 -5.92 20.85
CA ASP A 473 36.95 -5.20 21.03
C ASP A 473 37.51 -5.30 22.44
N LEU A 474 38.83 -5.42 22.55
CA LEU A 474 39.53 -5.60 23.81
C LEU A 474 40.92 -4.95 23.80
N ILE A 475 41.25 -4.26 24.89
CA ILE A 475 42.60 -3.76 25.18
C ILE A 475 43.10 -4.42 26.47
N ILE A 476 44.28 -5.04 26.43
CA ILE A 476 44.96 -5.55 27.62
C ILE A 476 46.36 -4.98 27.68
N CYS A 477 46.71 -4.43 28.84
CA CYS A 477 48.04 -3.91 29.14
C CYS A 477 48.54 -4.52 30.47
N ASP A 478 49.81 -4.91 30.55
CA ASP A 478 50.46 -5.41 31.78
C ASP A 478 51.98 -5.19 31.66
N ASP A 479 52.74 -5.53 32.70
CA ASP A 479 54.21 -5.44 32.72
C ASP A 479 54.84 -6.83 32.84
N ILE A 480 55.85 -7.13 32.04
CA ILE A 480 56.61 -8.38 32.12
C ILE A 480 58.11 -8.13 32.24
N ILE A 481 58.83 -9.13 32.75
CA ILE A 481 60.29 -9.13 32.82
C ILE A 481 60.81 -10.21 31.89
N LEU A 482 61.66 -9.83 30.94
CA LEU A 482 62.34 -10.74 30.02
C LEU A 482 63.86 -10.47 30.09
N ASN A 483 64.65 -11.51 30.35
CA ASN A 483 66.10 -11.45 30.49
C ASN A 483 66.58 -10.33 31.43
N GLY A 484 65.87 -10.15 32.55
CA GLY A 484 66.18 -9.14 33.57
C GLY A 484 65.78 -7.70 33.20
N LYS A 485 65.20 -7.47 32.02
CA LYS A 485 64.73 -6.17 31.55
C LYS A 485 63.21 -6.07 31.66
N LYS A 486 62.71 -4.87 31.96
CA LYS A 486 61.27 -4.60 32.04
C LYS A 486 60.71 -4.26 30.67
N TYR A 487 59.55 -4.83 30.37
CA TYR A 487 58.80 -4.57 29.15
C TYR A 487 57.35 -4.28 29.51
N PHE A 488 56.81 -3.23 28.90
CA PHE A 488 55.39 -3.01 28.84
C PHE A 488 54.79 -3.86 27.73
N VAL A 489 53.80 -4.68 28.05
CA VAL A 489 53.12 -5.55 27.10
C VAL A 489 51.71 -5.02 26.82
N PHE A 490 51.31 -5.03 25.56
CA PHE A 490 49.96 -4.66 25.15
C PHE A 490 49.42 -5.59 24.07
N ILE A 491 48.10 -5.75 24.07
CA ILE A 491 47.33 -6.25 22.93
C ILE A 491 46.12 -5.34 22.73
N ASN A 492 45.86 -4.97 21.48
CA ASN A 492 44.57 -4.45 21.06
C ASN A 492 44.02 -5.46 20.05
N GLY A 493 42.79 -5.94 20.28
CA GLY A 493 42.17 -6.91 19.42
C GLY A 493 40.71 -6.63 19.17
N ASP A 494 40.27 -6.95 17.96
CA ASP A 494 38.87 -6.95 17.52
C ASP A 494 38.50 -8.38 17.12
N ALA A 495 37.52 -8.94 17.84
CA ALA A 495 37.00 -10.26 17.58
C ALA A 495 35.77 -10.23 16.66
N MET A 496 35.79 -11.08 15.63
CA MET A 496 34.74 -11.16 14.63
C MET A 496 33.34 -11.30 15.23
N GLY A 497 32.51 -10.31 14.93
CA GLY A 497 31.16 -10.19 15.49
C GLY A 497 31.03 -8.81 16.14
N LYS A 498 29.92 -8.61 16.85
CA LYS A 498 29.71 -7.37 17.63
C LYS A 498 29.29 -7.79 19.03
N SER A 499 27.98 -7.79 19.30
CA SER A 499 27.32 -8.17 20.56
C SER A 499 27.84 -9.46 21.25
N ILE A 500 27.07 -10.56 21.28
CA ILE A 500 27.45 -11.74 22.06
C ILE A 500 28.53 -12.59 21.38
N GLN A 501 28.54 -12.60 20.05
CA GLN A 501 29.52 -13.35 19.28
C GLN A 501 30.91 -12.74 19.42
N GLY A 502 31.03 -11.43 19.19
CA GLY A 502 32.29 -10.70 19.36
C GLY A 502 32.77 -10.82 20.81
N ALA A 503 31.88 -10.60 21.78
CA ALA A 503 32.18 -10.79 23.21
C ALA A 503 32.73 -12.17 23.56
N GLY A 504 32.20 -13.23 22.94
CA GLY A 504 32.75 -14.58 23.10
C GLY A 504 34.19 -14.70 22.61
N GLY A 505 34.49 -14.11 21.45
CA GLY A 505 35.85 -14.07 20.89
C GLY A 505 36.81 -13.22 21.74
N ALA A 506 36.38 -12.04 22.18
CA ALA A 506 37.13 -11.15 23.07
C ALA A 506 37.47 -11.84 24.40
N LEU A 507 36.51 -12.58 24.98
CA LEU A 507 36.72 -13.32 26.23
C LEU A 507 37.79 -14.40 26.08
N VAL A 508 37.75 -15.16 24.98
CA VAL A 508 38.77 -16.19 24.69
C VAL A 508 40.14 -15.54 24.49
N LEU A 509 40.23 -14.49 23.67
CA LEU A 509 41.46 -13.74 23.43
C LEU A 509 42.06 -13.26 24.76
N GLY A 510 41.24 -12.61 25.58
CA GLY A 510 41.69 -12.01 26.82
C GLY A 510 42.16 -13.03 27.85
N VAL A 511 41.42 -14.12 28.05
CA VAL A 511 41.79 -15.18 29.01
C VAL A 511 43.09 -15.87 28.59
N VAL A 512 43.25 -16.20 27.30
CA VAL A 512 44.48 -16.85 26.81
C VAL A 512 45.68 -15.92 26.93
N PHE A 513 45.52 -14.65 26.54
CA PHE A 513 46.61 -13.68 26.60
C PHE A 513 47.05 -13.39 28.03
N LEU A 514 46.10 -13.15 28.95
CA LEU A 514 46.41 -12.96 30.36
C LEU A 514 47.04 -14.20 30.98
N SER A 515 46.59 -15.40 30.62
CA SER A 515 47.24 -16.65 31.05
C SER A 515 48.71 -16.70 30.60
N PHE A 516 48.99 -16.29 29.36
CA PHE A 516 50.36 -16.20 28.82
C PHE A 516 51.23 -15.21 29.61
N ILE A 517 50.69 -14.03 29.93
CA ILE A 517 51.36 -13.00 30.75
C ILE A 517 51.65 -13.53 32.15
N LYS A 518 50.64 -14.07 32.85
CA LYS A 518 50.81 -14.55 34.23
C LYS A 518 51.79 -15.71 34.30
N ARG A 519 51.78 -16.60 33.31
CA ARG A 519 52.78 -17.68 33.17
C ARG A 519 54.19 -17.12 32.97
N THR A 520 54.33 -16.00 32.27
CA THR A 520 55.62 -15.30 32.12
C THR A 520 56.09 -14.66 33.42
N GLN A 521 55.18 -14.04 34.18
CA GLN A 521 55.51 -13.43 35.47
C GLN A 521 55.92 -14.47 36.54
N LEU A 522 55.39 -15.70 36.47
CA LEU A 522 55.64 -16.74 37.49
C LEU A 522 56.81 -17.68 37.17
N LEU A 523 57.07 -17.99 35.89
CA LEU A 523 58.05 -19.02 35.50
C LEU A 523 59.34 -18.41 34.96
N LEU A 524 60.47 -18.73 35.59
CA LEU A 524 61.81 -18.28 35.16
C LEU A 524 62.15 -18.68 33.71
N GLU A 525 61.72 -19.87 33.27
CA GLU A 525 61.93 -20.32 31.89
C GLU A 525 61.28 -19.37 30.87
N SER A 526 60.07 -18.86 31.18
CA SER A 526 59.38 -17.90 30.33
C SER A 526 60.07 -16.53 30.33
N GLN A 527 60.63 -16.12 31.47
CA GLN A 527 61.39 -14.87 31.60
C GLN A 527 62.73 -14.93 30.86
N SER A 528 63.32 -16.11 30.69
CA SER A 528 64.58 -16.28 29.95
C SER A 528 64.48 -16.11 28.42
N LYS A 529 63.29 -15.79 27.90
CA LYS A 529 63.03 -15.65 26.47
C LYS A 529 63.35 -14.24 26.00
N SER A 530 63.91 -14.13 24.80
CA SER A 530 64.03 -12.86 24.08
C SER A 530 62.65 -12.31 23.67
N PRO A 531 62.46 -10.98 23.57
CA PRO A 531 61.17 -10.38 23.22
C PRO A 531 60.61 -10.88 21.87
N GLU A 532 61.46 -11.09 20.86
CA GLU A 532 61.02 -11.58 19.54
C GLU A 532 60.46 -13.01 19.62
N ARG A 533 61.05 -13.83 20.49
CA ARG A 533 60.60 -15.21 20.72
C ARG A 533 59.31 -15.24 21.54
N TRP A 534 59.20 -14.38 22.54
CA TRP A 534 58.01 -14.26 23.39
C TRP A 534 56.77 -13.90 22.55
N ILE A 535 56.85 -12.85 21.73
CA ILE A 535 55.74 -12.41 20.87
C ILE A 535 55.34 -13.51 19.89
N LYS A 536 56.33 -14.16 19.28
CA LYS A 536 56.09 -15.24 18.32
C LYS A 536 55.40 -16.45 18.95
N GLU A 537 55.83 -16.88 20.13
CA GLU A 537 55.19 -17.98 20.85
C GLU A 537 53.77 -17.61 21.31
N CYS A 538 53.57 -16.38 21.79
CA CYS A 538 52.26 -15.86 22.16
C CYS A 538 51.28 -15.89 20.97
N PHE A 539 51.71 -15.40 19.81
CA PHE A 539 50.92 -15.46 18.57
C PHE A 539 50.56 -16.90 18.19
N TYR A 540 51.50 -17.85 18.24
CA TYR A 540 51.19 -19.24 17.90
C TYR A 540 50.20 -19.89 18.87
N GLU A 541 50.25 -19.55 20.16
CA GLU A 541 49.28 -20.05 21.14
C GLU A 541 47.88 -19.52 20.86
N LEU A 542 47.76 -18.21 20.58
CA LEU A 542 46.51 -17.59 20.14
C LEU A 542 46.01 -18.23 18.83
N GLN A 543 46.85 -18.32 17.80
CA GLN A 543 46.53 -18.94 16.52
C GLN A 543 46.02 -20.36 16.67
N THR A 544 46.69 -21.19 17.47
CA THR A 544 46.32 -22.60 17.65
C THR A 544 44.94 -22.73 18.29
N ILE A 545 44.64 -21.87 19.26
CA ILE A 545 43.33 -21.87 19.95
C ILE A 545 42.24 -21.38 19.00
N PHE A 546 42.46 -20.30 18.25
CA PHE A 546 41.45 -19.78 17.32
C PHE A 546 41.28 -20.64 16.06
N GLU A 547 42.31 -21.35 15.59
CA GLU A 547 42.18 -22.34 14.51
C GLU A 547 41.21 -23.47 14.87
N SER A 548 41.06 -23.77 16.17
CA SER A 548 40.10 -24.78 16.65
C SER A 548 38.63 -24.36 16.47
N PHE A 549 38.36 -23.07 16.26
CA PHE A 549 37.02 -22.56 15.91
C PHE A 549 36.66 -22.75 14.43
N ASP A 550 37.54 -23.36 13.63
CA ASP A 550 37.30 -23.75 12.25
C ASP A 550 36.81 -22.58 11.36
N GLY A 551 37.38 -21.39 11.56
CA GLY A 551 37.00 -20.17 10.83
C GLY A 551 35.67 -19.53 11.25
N SER A 552 34.97 -20.08 12.25
CA SER A 552 33.73 -19.51 12.81
C SER A 552 33.98 -18.26 13.66
N MET A 553 35.22 -18.08 14.11
CA MET A 553 35.68 -16.93 14.88
C MET A 553 37.11 -16.60 14.45
N LEU A 554 37.34 -15.34 14.11
CA LEU A 554 38.65 -14.79 13.74
C LEU A 554 38.87 -13.51 14.54
N VAL A 555 40.13 -13.16 14.78
CA VAL A 555 40.46 -11.95 15.55
C VAL A 555 41.55 -11.17 14.84
N SER A 556 41.31 -9.88 14.63
CA SER A 556 42.34 -8.94 14.23
C SER A 556 43.08 -8.46 15.49
N VAL A 557 44.41 -8.42 15.48
CA VAL A 557 45.16 -7.93 16.66
C VAL A 557 46.42 -7.16 16.30
N VAL A 558 46.78 -6.21 17.16
CA VAL A 558 48.16 -5.73 17.32
C VAL A 558 48.65 -6.18 18.68
N LEU A 559 49.77 -6.90 18.68
CA LEU A 559 50.43 -7.41 19.89
C LEU A 559 51.84 -6.84 19.94
N GLY A 560 52.23 -6.24 21.08
CA GLY A 560 53.56 -5.65 21.22
C GLY A 560 54.14 -5.63 22.62
N LEU A 561 55.46 -5.39 22.65
CA LEU A 561 56.30 -5.19 23.82
C LEU A 561 57.12 -3.92 23.64
N VAL A 562 57.12 -3.02 24.62
CA VAL A 562 58.01 -1.86 24.66
C VAL A 562 59.03 -2.05 25.78
N GLU A 563 60.32 -2.07 25.45
CA GLU A 563 61.38 -2.07 26.45
C GLU A 563 61.48 -0.70 27.12
N GLU A 564 61.29 -0.61 28.44
CA GLU A 564 61.14 0.67 29.16
C GLU A 564 62.35 1.59 29.01
N GLU A 565 63.56 1.04 29.17
CA GLU A 565 64.80 1.82 29.20
C GLU A 565 65.24 2.31 27.83
N THR A 566 64.98 1.53 26.78
CA THR A 566 65.53 1.79 25.43
C THR A 566 64.48 2.36 24.47
N GLY A 567 63.19 2.25 24.77
CA GLY A 567 62.10 2.66 23.87
C GLY A 567 61.96 1.78 22.63
N VAL A 568 62.50 0.56 22.66
CA VAL A 568 62.39 -0.37 21.53
C VAL A 568 61.05 -1.08 21.57
N LEU A 569 60.26 -0.90 20.52
CA LEU A 569 58.99 -1.58 20.29
C LEU A 569 59.22 -2.84 19.47
N TYR A 570 58.85 -3.99 20.02
CA TYR A 570 58.72 -5.26 19.32
C TYR A 570 57.24 -5.53 19.12
N TYR A 571 56.76 -5.71 17.89
CA TYR A 571 55.33 -5.92 17.68
C TYR A 571 55.02 -6.74 16.43
N LEU A 572 53.77 -7.17 16.32
CA LEU A 572 53.17 -7.70 15.11
C LEU A 572 51.77 -7.14 14.95
N ASN A 573 51.32 -7.07 13.70
CA ASN A 573 49.96 -6.69 13.32
C ASN A 573 49.38 -7.81 12.46
N ALA A 574 48.25 -8.37 12.89
CA ALA A 574 47.53 -9.46 12.24
C ALA A 574 46.18 -8.95 11.73
N GLU A 575 46.18 -8.35 10.53
CA GLU A 575 45.01 -7.75 9.86
C GLU A 575 44.17 -6.82 10.75
N HIS A 576 44.83 -6.09 11.64
CA HIS A 576 44.27 -4.99 12.41
C HIS A 576 44.64 -3.66 11.74
N PRO A 577 43.91 -2.55 11.97
CA PRO A 577 44.25 -1.27 11.39
C PRO A 577 45.69 -0.85 11.70
N TRP A 578 46.32 -0.14 10.75
CA TRP A 578 47.73 0.24 10.86
C TRP A 578 48.00 1.11 12.10
N THR A 579 49.13 0.86 12.75
CA THR A 579 49.51 1.60 13.94
C THR A 579 50.03 2.99 13.55
N VAL A 580 49.59 4.00 14.28
CA VAL A 580 49.86 5.41 13.95
C VAL A 580 50.88 5.97 14.93
N LEU A 581 51.99 6.48 14.40
CA LEU A 581 52.99 7.25 15.14
C LEU A 581 52.68 8.73 14.99
N TYR A 582 52.59 9.44 16.11
CA TYR A 582 52.55 10.89 16.18
C TYR A 582 53.88 11.39 16.75
N ARG A 583 54.65 12.07 15.90
CA ARG A 583 55.99 12.62 16.21
C ARG A 583 56.10 14.03 15.66
N ASP A 584 56.64 14.96 16.45
CA ASP A 584 56.88 16.36 16.04
C ASP A 584 55.66 17.06 15.40
N GLY A 585 54.45 16.73 15.87
CA GLY A 585 53.21 17.30 15.34
C GLY A 585 52.66 16.61 14.09
N ILE A 586 53.23 15.48 13.67
CA ILE A 586 52.87 14.77 12.44
C ILE A 586 52.52 13.30 12.73
N ALA A 587 51.31 12.90 12.33
CA ALA A 587 50.81 11.53 12.35
C ALA A 587 51.20 10.78 11.05
N SER A 588 51.73 9.57 11.19
CA SER A 588 52.11 8.69 10.10
C SER A 588 51.93 7.23 10.48
N PHE A 589 51.78 6.34 9.50
CA PHE A 589 51.77 4.89 9.76
C PHE A 589 53.20 4.37 9.92
N ILE A 590 53.41 3.38 10.79
CA ILE A 590 54.73 2.71 10.93
C ILE A 590 54.81 1.40 10.14
N GLU A 591 53.70 0.90 9.59
CA GLU A 591 53.67 -0.24 8.68
C GLU A 591 53.60 0.17 7.21
N ASP A 592 54.40 -0.47 6.36
CA ASP A 592 54.28 -0.37 4.90
C ASP A 592 53.44 -1.52 4.29
N GLU A 593 53.30 -2.64 5.00
CA GLU A 593 52.59 -3.84 4.52
C GLU A 593 52.09 -4.75 5.67
N LEU A 594 50.94 -5.39 5.48
CA LEU A 594 50.41 -6.41 6.42
C LEU A 594 50.66 -7.82 5.88
N GLU A 595 51.67 -8.50 6.42
CA GLU A 595 52.04 -9.86 5.99
C GLU A 595 51.20 -10.97 6.69
N LEU A 596 50.56 -10.67 7.82
CA LEU A 596 49.83 -11.63 8.65
C LEU A 596 48.32 -11.47 8.49
N ARG A 597 47.62 -12.60 8.35
CA ARG A 597 46.14 -12.65 8.33
C ARG A 597 45.59 -12.61 9.76
N LYS A 598 44.27 -12.43 9.92
CA LYS A 598 43.59 -12.54 11.22
C LYS A 598 43.88 -13.88 11.91
N ILE A 599 44.03 -13.84 13.23
CA ILE A 599 44.23 -15.00 14.09
C ILE A 599 43.05 -15.97 13.93
N GLY A 600 43.35 -17.27 13.77
CA GLY A 600 42.40 -18.35 13.48
C GLY A 600 42.33 -18.78 12.01
N THR A 601 42.99 -18.03 11.10
CA THR A 601 43.03 -18.39 9.67
C THR A 601 43.91 -19.62 9.44
N LYS A 602 43.34 -20.71 8.90
CA LYS A 602 44.07 -21.95 8.60
C LYS A 602 45.21 -21.72 7.60
N GLY A 603 46.33 -22.41 7.81
CA GLY A 603 47.45 -22.44 6.85
C GLY A 603 48.52 -21.36 7.05
N MET A 604 48.46 -20.61 8.16
CA MET A 604 49.47 -19.60 8.51
C MET A 604 50.76 -20.14 9.16
N ALA A 605 50.88 -21.47 9.31
CA ALA A 605 52.01 -22.09 9.99
C ALA A 605 53.37 -21.74 9.34
N GLY A 606 54.15 -20.86 9.97
CA GLY A 606 55.56 -20.60 9.64
C GLY A 606 55.92 -19.23 9.07
N HIS A 607 54.97 -18.28 8.95
CA HIS A 607 55.18 -16.96 8.32
C HIS A 607 55.15 -15.76 9.28
N VAL A 608 55.38 -15.96 10.58
CA VAL A 608 55.35 -14.86 11.58
C VAL A 608 56.64 -14.05 11.56
N ARG A 609 56.50 -12.75 11.29
CA ARG A 609 57.54 -11.72 11.36
C ARG A 609 57.25 -10.77 12.52
N VAL A 610 58.22 -10.58 13.41
CA VAL A 610 58.18 -9.58 14.49
C VAL A 610 58.87 -8.32 13.99
N ARG A 611 58.14 -7.21 13.94
CA ARG A 611 58.66 -5.89 13.58
C ARG A 611 59.37 -5.29 14.80
N VAL A 612 60.45 -4.55 14.54
CA VAL A 612 61.21 -3.83 15.56
C VAL A 612 61.25 -2.37 15.15
N PHE A 613 60.67 -1.51 15.98
CA PHE A 613 60.61 -0.07 15.79
C PHE A 613 61.23 0.63 17.00
N VAL A 614 61.76 1.84 16.83
CA VAL A 614 62.46 2.55 17.90
C VAL A 614 61.77 3.88 18.17
N LEU A 615 61.19 4.04 19.36
CA LEU A 615 60.44 5.22 19.77
C LEU A 615 61.39 6.33 20.24
N GLU A 616 61.20 7.56 19.82
CA GLU A 616 61.93 8.72 20.33
C GLU A 616 61.21 9.34 21.54
N GLN A 617 61.94 10.14 22.32
CA GLN A 617 61.37 10.75 23.52
C GLN A 617 60.18 11.62 23.13
N GLY A 618 59.01 11.35 23.72
CA GLY A 618 57.77 12.06 23.42
C GLY A 618 56.96 11.47 22.25
N ASP A 619 57.43 10.39 21.62
CA ASP A 619 56.64 9.68 20.62
C ASP A 619 55.36 9.13 21.21
N VAL A 620 54.26 9.29 20.46
CA VAL A 620 52.96 8.73 20.81
C VAL A 620 52.53 7.74 19.74
N LEU A 621 52.23 6.51 20.14
CA LEU A 621 51.69 5.45 19.30
C LEU A 621 50.19 5.29 19.57
N PHE A 622 49.40 5.25 18.50
CA PHE A 622 47.97 4.94 18.52
C PHE A 622 47.69 3.60 17.85
N ILE A 623 46.98 2.74 18.58
CA ILE A 623 46.55 1.42 18.11
C ILE A 623 45.04 1.33 18.34
N GLY A 624 44.28 0.96 17.33
CA GLY A 624 42.83 0.87 17.47
C GLY A 624 42.15 -0.04 16.47
N SER A 625 40.94 -0.47 16.82
CA SER A 625 40.07 -1.29 15.98
C SER A 625 39.55 -0.55 14.76
N ASP A 626 38.94 -1.31 13.85
CA ASP A 626 38.36 -0.82 12.61
C ASP A 626 37.26 0.22 12.84
N GLY A 627 36.61 0.23 14.00
CA GLY A 627 35.65 1.27 14.39
C GLY A 627 36.17 2.71 14.30
N ARG A 628 37.49 2.94 14.33
CA ARG A 628 38.08 4.27 14.13
C ARG A 628 37.99 4.76 12.67
N ASP A 629 37.91 3.81 11.73
CA ASP A 629 37.87 4.03 10.29
C ASP A 629 36.43 3.86 9.74
N ASP A 630 35.62 2.97 10.37
CA ASP A 630 34.24 2.60 10.04
C ASP A 630 33.17 3.62 10.48
N LEU A 631 33.26 4.83 9.93
CA LEU A 631 32.35 5.94 10.21
C LEU A 631 31.18 6.02 9.21
N ILE A 632 29.95 6.18 9.71
CA ILE A 632 28.76 6.50 8.90
C ILE A 632 28.65 8.02 8.79
N LEU A 633 28.82 8.56 7.57
CA LEU A 633 28.86 10.00 7.30
C LEU A 633 27.46 10.60 7.06
N GLU A 634 26.67 9.97 6.20
CA GLU A 634 25.31 10.40 5.86
C GLU A 634 24.37 9.19 5.67
N THR A 635 23.10 9.38 5.98
CA THR A 635 22.04 8.41 5.68
C THR A 635 21.19 8.95 4.53
N GLY A 636 21.26 8.30 3.37
CA GLY A 636 20.49 8.66 2.18
C GLY A 636 18.97 8.56 2.42
N SER A 637 18.19 9.29 1.63
CA SER A 637 16.71 9.30 1.70
C SER A 637 16.07 7.93 1.38
N ASP A 638 16.84 7.00 0.82
CA ASP A 638 16.49 5.60 0.54
C ASP A 638 16.91 4.63 1.65
N GLY A 639 17.56 5.13 2.72
CA GLY A 639 18.09 4.32 3.83
C GLY A 639 19.49 3.74 3.59
N SER A 640 20.16 4.08 2.48
CA SER A 640 21.55 3.70 2.23
C SER A 640 22.50 4.50 3.14
N ARG A 641 23.54 3.86 3.69
CA ARG A 641 24.52 4.49 4.56
C ARG A 641 25.79 4.74 3.76
N VAL A 642 26.26 5.99 3.73
CA VAL A 642 27.55 6.35 3.14
C VAL A 642 28.62 6.12 4.21
N MET A 643 29.52 5.18 3.95
CA MET A 643 30.63 4.82 4.83
C MET A 643 31.90 5.59 4.46
N ASN A 644 32.76 5.85 5.44
CA ASN A 644 34.10 6.33 5.18
C ASN A 644 34.94 5.21 4.54
N GLU A 645 35.59 5.50 3.41
CA GLU A 645 36.51 4.57 2.73
C GLU A 645 37.98 5.06 2.78
N ASP A 646 38.23 6.21 3.40
CA ASP A 646 39.56 6.82 3.50
C ASP A 646 40.22 6.48 4.84
N GLU A 647 41.16 5.53 4.81
CA GLU A 647 41.97 5.10 5.96
C GLU A 647 42.95 6.19 6.44
N THR A 648 43.28 7.18 5.60
CA THR A 648 44.16 8.29 5.99
C THR A 648 43.45 9.35 6.83
N LYS A 649 42.12 9.27 6.90
CA LYS A 649 41.30 10.21 7.66
C LYS A 649 41.59 10.16 9.16
N PHE A 650 41.89 8.97 9.70
CA PHE A 650 42.30 8.84 11.09
C PHE A 650 43.63 9.59 11.36
N LEU A 651 44.58 9.60 10.42
CA LEU A 651 45.82 10.40 10.56
C LEU A 651 45.53 11.90 10.65
N GLN A 652 44.60 12.39 9.82
CA GLN A 652 44.17 13.79 9.84
C GLN A 652 43.56 14.13 11.20
N VAL A 653 42.69 13.27 11.72
CA VAL A 653 42.07 13.46 13.04
C VAL A 653 43.11 13.47 14.15
N VAL A 654 44.12 12.60 14.11
CA VAL A 654 45.20 12.58 15.11
C VAL A 654 45.97 13.91 15.09
N ASN A 655 46.29 14.43 13.90
CA ASN A 655 46.96 15.73 13.74
C ASN A 655 46.10 16.89 14.26
N ASP A 656 44.84 16.96 13.84
CA ASP A 656 43.90 18.01 14.25
C ASP A 656 43.63 18.00 15.77
N SER A 657 43.83 16.85 16.41
CA SER A 657 43.67 16.65 17.85
C SER A 657 44.96 16.83 18.64
N ASN A 658 46.07 17.21 18.01
CA ASN A 658 47.40 17.30 18.61
C ASN A 658 47.85 16.02 19.37
N GLY A 659 47.36 14.84 18.97
CA GLY A 659 47.67 13.58 19.68
C GLY A 659 47.00 13.42 21.06
N GLU A 660 45.94 14.18 21.35
CA GLU A 660 45.14 14.01 22.58
C GLU A 660 43.98 13.01 22.37
N LEU A 661 43.93 11.95 23.19
CA LEU A 661 42.98 10.83 22.99
C LEU A 661 41.51 11.26 23.07
N GLU A 662 41.14 12.07 24.06
CA GLU A 662 39.75 12.52 24.24
C GLU A 662 39.29 13.38 23.05
N GLN A 663 40.18 14.24 22.55
CA GLN A 663 39.90 15.08 21.40
C GLN A 663 39.81 14.28 20.10
N ILE A 664 40.63 13.23 19.93
CA ILE A 664 40.52 12.28 18.81
C ILE A 664 39.13 11.64 18.78
N VAL A 665 38.66 11.12 19.92
CA VAL A 665 37.33 10.49 20.02
C VAL A 665 36.23 11.49 19.69
N TYR A 666 36.30 12.70 20.24
CA TYR A 666 35.34 13.76 19.96
C TYR A 666 35.31 14.15 18.48
N ASN A 667 36.49 14.33 17.86
CA ASN A 667 36.61 14.70 16.46
C ASN A 667 36.09 13.59 15.54
N LEU A 668 36.33 12.31 15.85
CA LEU A 668 35.73 11.18 15.12
C LEU A 668 34.19 11.21 15.18
N GLN A 669 33.62 11.43 16.37
CA GLN A 669 32.16 11.53 16.55
C GLN A 669 31.55 12.73 15.82
N SER A 670 32.32 13.81 15.65
CA SER A 670 31.88 14.98 14.88
C SER A 670 31.82 14.72 13.37
N ILE A 671 32.63 13.78 12.88
CA ILE A 671 32.68 13.39 11.46
C ILE A 671 31.54 12.42 11.12
N GLY A 672 31.20 11.49 12.01
CA GLY A 672 30.14 10.51 11.78
C GLY A 672 29.89 9.60 12.98
N SER A 673 28.86 8.75 12.88
CA SER A 673 28.56 7.75 13.91
C SER A 673 29.30 6.44 13.67
N PHE A 674 29.83 5.82 14.73
CA PHE A 674 30.51 4.53 14.64
C PHE A 674 29.59 3.40 14.16
N SER A 675 30.02 2.66 13.13
CA SER A 675 29.33 1.48 12.63
C SER A 675 29.71 0.19 13.39
N ASP A 676 30.87 0.20 14.05
CA ASP A 676 31.40 -0.92 14.82
C ASP A 676 31.83 -0.56 16.24
N ASP A 677 32.31 -1.57 16.98
CA ASP A 677 33.01 -1.41 18.24
C ASP A 677 34.27 -0.53 18.03
N LEU A 678 34.59 0.35 18.97
CA LEU A 678 35.75 1.24 18.91
C LEU A 678 36.65 1.01 20.10
N THR A 679 37.92 0.72 19.83
CA THR A 679 39.01 0.76 20.80
C THR A 679 40.15 1.63 20.31
N LEU A 680 40.72 2.41 21.23
CA LEU A 680 41.91 3.21 20.99
C LEU A 680 42.84 3.09 22.19
N LEU A 681 44.09 2.70 21.93
CA LEU A 681 45.19 2.69 22.88
C LEU A 681 46.18 3.77 22.45
N ARG A 682 46.47 4.71 23.36
CA ARG A 682 47.52 5.71 23.25
C ARG A 682 48.68 5.31 24.15
N LEU A 683 49.86 5.14 23.57
CA LEU A 683 51.10 4.79 24.25
C LEU A 683 52.15 5.87 23.99
N GLU A 684 52.59 6.55 25.03
CA GLU A 684 53.62 7.59 24.96
C GLU A 684 54.90 7.12 25.65
N TRP A 685 56.06 7.23 24.99
CA TRP A 685 57.35 6.91 25.62
C TRP A 685 58.05 8.18 26.10
N MET A 686 58.22 8.29 27.41
CA MET A 686 58.80 9.47 28.09
C MET A 686 60.29 9.29 28.43
N GLY A 687 60.84 8.11 28.17
CA GLY A 687 62.24 7.79 28.45
C GLY A 687 63.24 8.51 27.53
N SER A 688 64.52 8.36 27.83
CA SER A 688 65.62 8.85 27.00
C SER A 688 66.69 7.78 26.85
N ALA A 689 67.02 7.39 25.62
CA ALA A 689 68.01 6.36 25.32
C ALA A 689 69.05 6.89 24.32
N LYS A 690 70.33 6.70 24.63
CA LYS A 690 71.44 7.06 23.73
C LYS A 690 71.49 6.09 22.55
N ARG A 691 71.40 6.60 21.32
CA ARG A 691 71.38 5.79 20.10
C ARG A 691 72.46 6.21 19.12
N MET A 692 73.02 5.22 18.42
CA MET A 692 74.00 5.43 17.38
C MET A 692 73.34 5.28 16.01
N ASN A 693 73.48 6.30 15.16
CA ASN A 693 72.98 6.22 13.79
C ASN A 693 73.90 5.30 12.97
N SER A 694 73.32 4.46 12.10
CA SER A 694 74.05 3.47 11.30
C SER A 694 75.12 4.08 10.39
N ASN A 695 74.96 5.38 10.06
CA ASN A 695 75.79 6.19 9.16
C ASN A 695 76.82 7.11 9.86
N SER A 696 77.01 7.00 11.17
CA SER A 696 77.81 7.95 11.97
C SER A 696 79.32 8.02 11.63
N LEU A 697 79.84 7.08 10.82
CA LEU A 697 81.24 7.12 10.35
C LEU A 697 81.53 8.27 9.39
N ASN A 698 80.56 8.72 8.59
CA ASN A 698 80.77 9.77 7.58
C ASN A 698 80.48 11.19 8.10
N SER A 699 79.88 11.33 9.28
CA SER A 699 79.50 12.63 9.87
C SER A 699 80.54 13.21 10.84
N LEU A 700 81.51 12.40 11.27
CA LEU A 700 82.66 12.86 12.05
C LEU A 700 83.65 13.48 11.07
N GLY A 701 83.74 14.81 11.06
CA GLY A 701 84.63 15.54 10.16
C GLY A 701 86.07 15.03 10.19
N SER A 702 86.77 15.19 9.07
CA SER A 702 88.18 14.85 8.82
C SER A 702 89.20 15.46 9.79
N ASP A 703 88.76 16.18 10.82
CA ASP A 703 89.58 16.91 11.78
C ASP A 703 90.02 16.07 13.00
N HIS A 704 89.50 14.84 13.15
CA HIS A 704 89.97 13.92 14.18
C HIS A 704 91.16 13.10 13.65
N PHE A 705 92.39 13.50 13.98
CA PHE A 705 93.65 12.81 13.62
C PHE A 705 93.64 11.29 13.86
N LEU A 706 92.87 10.80 14.86
CA LEU A 706 92.67 9.37 15.12
C LEU A 706 91.99 8.63 13.95
N TYR A 707 91.03 9.26 13.26
CA TYR A 707 90.22 8.57 12.24
C TYR A 707 90.96 8.44 10.90
N SER A 708 91.82 9.41 10.55
CA SER A 708 92.65 9.30 9.34
C SER A 708 93.66 8.16 9.43
N GLU A 709 94.23 7.91 10.62
CA GLU A 709 95.12 6.76 10.87
C GLU A 709 94.36 5.45 10.65
N LEU A 710 93.18 5.30 11.28
CA LEU A 710 92.33 4.11 11.11
C LEU A 710 91.93 3.88 9.66
N GLN A 711 91.47 4.93 8.96
CA GLN A 711 91.00 4.81 7.58
C GLN A 711 92.14 4.44 6.62
N SER A 712 93.33 5.01 6.80
CA SER A 712 94.51 4.64 6.00
C SER A 712 94.89 3.15 6.14
N VAL A 713 94.74 2.60 7.35
CA VAL A 713 95.05 1.20 7.65
C VAL A 713 93.92 0.26 7.18
N LEU A 714 92.67 0.70 7.22
CA LEU A 714 91.54 -0.04 6.62
C LEU A 714 91.68 -0.11 5.08
N GLU A 715 92.11 0.98 4.44
CA GLU A 715 92.32 1.06 2.99
C GLU A 715 93.55 0.25 2.52
N SER A 716 94.57 0.08 3.37
CA SER A 716 95.75 -0.76 3.06
C SER A 716 95.43 -2.26 3.03
N GLY A 717 94.28 -2.67 3.55
CA GLY A 717 93.82 -4.07 3.58
C GLY A 717 94.52 -4.94 4.62
N ASN A 718 95.38 -4.37 5.47
CA ASN A 718 96.10 -5.12 6.51
C ASN A 718 95.25 -5.27 7.78
N ALA A 719 94.48 -6.36 7.86
CA ALA A 719 93.55 -6.61 8.97
C ALA A 719 94.23 -6.70 10.35
N GLU A 720 95.48 -7.18 10.45
CA GLU A 720 96.19 -7.30 11.73
C GLU A 720 96.60 -5.93 12.28
N GLU A 721 97.11 -5.07 11.41
CA GLU A 721 97.48 -3.70 11.74
C GLU A 721 96.24 -2.87 12.09
N ALA A 722 95.13 -3.07 11.38
CA ALA A 722 93.84 -2.44 11.70
C ALA A 722 93.36 -2.85 13.10
N TYR A 723 93.45 -4.14 13.45
CA TYR A 723 93.06 -4.63 14.77
C TYR A 723 93.90 -3.99 15.89
N GLN A 724 95.23 -3.96 15.73
CA GLN A 724 96.13 -3.38 16.73
C GLN A 724 95.93 -1.86 16.89
N THR A 725 95.65 -1.16 15.80
CA THR A 725 95.34 0.26 15.80
C THR A 725 94.04 0.52 16.57
N ILE A 726 92.99 -0.27 16.33
CA ILE A 726 91.73 -0.14 17.06
C ILE A 726 91.89 -0.46 18.56
N GLU A 727 92.62 -1.52 18.93
CA GLU A 727 92.89 -1.83 20.35
C GLU A 727 93.65 -0.69 21.05
N ARG A 728 94.65 -0.11 20.38
CA ARG A 728 95.40 1.03 20.91
C ARG A 728 94.50 2.25 21.13
N MET A 729 93.60 2.51 20.19
CA MET A 729 92.62 3.59 20.31
C MET A 729 91.65 3.30 21.47
N LEU A 730 91.07 2.10 21.55
CA LEU A 730 90.14 1.71 22.61
C LEU A 730 90.77 1.70 24.01
N ALA A 731 92.10 1.56 24.14
CA ALA A 731 92.81 1.66 25.41
C ALA A 731 92.87 3.09 25.97
N ASN A 732 92.47 4.10 25.19
CA ASN A 732 92.34 5.47 25.67
C ASN A 732 90.99 5.70 26.35
N ASP A 733 91.02 5.93 27.66
CA ASP A 733 89.82 6.12 28.48
C ASP A 733 89.03 7.39 28.14
N ASN A 734 89.65 8.38 27.50
CA ASN A 734 89.05 9.70 27.19
C ASN A 734 88.32 9.77 25.84
N ILE A 735 88.00 8.65 25.20
CA ILE A 735 87.26 8.63 23.93
C ILE A 735 85.75 8.77 24.18
N GLU A 736 85.10 9.65 23.41
CA GLU A 736 83.64 9.79 23.40
C GLU A 736 82.95 8.45 23.09
N ASP A 737 81.84 8.16 23.78
CA ASP A 737 81.18 6.84 23.64
C ASP A 737 80.80 6.52 22.19
N ASP A 738 80.42 7.53 21.40
CA ASP A 738 79.98 7.36 20.01
C ASP A 738 81.14 6.85 19.14
N ILE A 739 82.33 7.41 19.33
CA ILE A 739 83.56 6.97 18.68
C ILE A 739 83.92 5.57 19.16
N ARG A 740 83.82 5.30 20.47
CA ARG A 740 84.10 3.99 21.06
C ARG A 740 83.20 2.90 20.49
N ILE A 741 81.91 3.16 20.35
CA ILE A 741 80.93 2.20 19.80
C ILE A 741 81.25 1.89 18.32
N ASN A 742 81.59 2.89 17.52
CA ASN A 742 81.97 2.70 16.13
C ASN A 742 83.30 1.94 15.98
N LEU A 743 84.30 2.25 16.81
CA LEU A 743 85.57 1.49 16.87
C LEU A 743 85.33 0.03 17.25
N LEU A 744 84.44 -0.26 18.21
CA LEU A 744 84.05 -1.62 18.57
C LEU A 744 83.30 -2.34 17.44
N ARG A 745 82.48 -1.62 16.65
CA ARG A 745 81.83 -2.17 15.46
C ARG A 745 82.86 -2.60 14.41
N GLU A 746 83.83 -1.76 14.10
CA GLU A 746 84.91 -2.10 13.16
C GLU A 746 85.84 -3.19 13.73
N LYS A 747 86.16 -3.14 15.03
CA LYS A 747 86.90 -4.21 15.72
C LYS A 747 86.21 -5.55 15.53
N SER A 748 84.89 -5.61 15.65
CA SER A 748 84.15 -6.86 15.49
C SER A 748 84.25 -7.43 14.07
N ARG A 749 84.13 -6.58 13.05
CA ARG A 749 84.28 -6.96 11.63
C ARG A 749 85.68 -7.51 11.34
N ILE A 750 86.72 -6.80 11.78
CA ILE A 750 88.11 -7.24 11.62
C ILE A 750 88.38 -8.53 12.41
N SER A 751 87.84 -8.64 13.63
CA SER A 751 87.98 -9.86 14.44
C SER A 751 87.38 -11.08 13.74
N LEU A 752 86.23 -10.92 13.07
CA LEU A 752 85.62 -11.98 12.26
C LEU A 752 86.51 -12.39 11.07
N LEU A 753 87.12 -11.41 10.38
CA LEU A 753 88.06 -11.65 9.28
C LEU A 753 89.32 -12.40 9.75
N LEU A 754 89.89 -11.98 10.88
CA LEU A 754 91.05 -12.62 11.52
C LEU A 754 90.74 -13.93 12.23
N LYS A 755 89.47 -14.40 12.21
CA LYS A 755 88.98 -15.59 12.93
C LYS A 755 89.19 -15.55 14.45
N ARG A 756 89.28 -14.35 15.03
CA ARG A 756 89.35 -14.09 16.49
C ARG A 756 87.94 -14.04 17.07
N PHE A 757 87.27 -15.19 17.09
CA PHE A 757 85.83 -15.27 17.38
C PHE A 757 85.45 -14.80 18.79
N ASP A 758 86.27 -15.05 19.81
CA ASP A 758 85.96 -14.61 21.19
C ASP A 758 86.00 -13.08 21.32
N SER A 759 86.98 -12.42 20.67
CA SER A 759 87.06 -10.95 20.61
C SER A 759 85.90 -10.35 19.80
N ALA A 760 85.51 -11.02 18.71
CA ALA A 760 84.33 -10.64 17.93
C ALA A 760 83.05 -10.72 18.78
N VAL A 761 82.86 -11.79 19.55
CA VAL A 761 81.71 -11.95 20.46
C VAL A 761 81.67 -10.83 21.50
N ALA A 762 82.78 -10.59 22.20
CA ALA A 762 82.84 -9.55 23.23
C ALA A 762 82.51 -8.16 22.67
N SER A 763 83.07 -7.84 21.50
CA SER A 763 82.80 -6.56 20.83
C SER A 763 81.34 -6.45 20.37
N LEU A 764 80.78 -7.49 19.74
CA LEU A 764 79.39 -7.51 19.28
C LEU A 764 78.37 -7.46 20.42
N GLU A 765 78.58 -8.19 21.52
CA GLU A 765 77.71 -8.12 22.70
C GLU A 765 77.69 -6.70 23.29
N SER A 766 78.85 -6.04 23.36
CA SER A 766 78.95 -4.69 23.93
C SER A 766 78.25 -3.62 23.11
N ILE A 767 78.19 -3.76 21.78
CA ILE A 767 77.57 -2.76 20.89
C ILE A 767 76.11 -3.06 20.55
N PHE A 768 75.65 -4.31 20.73
CA PHE A 768 74.29 -4.72 20.37
C PHE A 768 73.19 -3.79 20.95
N PRO A 769 73.27 -3.31 22.22
CA PRO A 769 72.28 -2.39 22.77
C PRO A 769 72.11 -1.07 21.99
N TYR A 770 73.11 -0.65 21.21
CA TYR A 770 73.08 0.60 20.44
C TYR A 770 72.59 0.42 19.00
N PHE A 771 72.57 -0.83 18.50
CA PHE A 771 72.16 -1.17 17.14
C PHE A 771 71.03 -2.21 17.14
N VAL A 772 70.00 -1.94 17.93
CA VAL A 772 68.94 -2.93 18.22
C VAL A 772 68.15 -3.36 16.99
N THR A 773 68.09 -2.56 15.93
CA THR A 773 67.40 -2.87 14.66
C THR A 773 68.30 -3.49 13.59
N ASP A 774 69.64 -3.55 13.78
CA ASP A 774 70.58 -4.04 12.78
C ASP A 774 70.64 -5.59 12.77
N ASN A 775 69.97 -6.17 11.78
CA ASN A 775 69.92 -7.62 11.59
C ASN A 775 71.28 -8.25 11.23
N GLU A 776 72.21 -7.49 10.61
CA GLU A 776 73.54 -7.99 10.27
C GLU A 776 74.39 -8.21 11.53
N ILE A 777 74.24 -7.35 12.55
CA ILE A 777 74.92 -7.54 13.84
C ILE A 777 74.45 -8.84 14.51
N LEU A 778 73.15 -9.14 14.48
CA LEU A 778 72.62 -10.42 14.98
C LEU A 778 73.20 -11.61 14.22
N LEU A 779 73.27 -11.53 12.89
CA LEU A 779 73.85 -12.59 12.06
C LEU A 779 75.33 -12.82 12.41
N GLN A 780 76.09 -11.73 12.49
CA GLN A 780 77.51 -11.74 12.84
C GLN A 780 77.73 -12.33 14.24
N LEU A 781 76.92 -11.94 15.23
CA LEU A 781 77.00 -12.44 16.59
C LEU A 781 76.65 -13.93 16.67
N SER A 782 75.58 -14.37 16.01
CA SER A 782 75.21 -15.79 15.92
C SER A 782 76.31 -16.61 15.24
N TYR A 783 76.90 -16.10 14.17
CA TYR A 783 78.01 -16.74 13.48
C TYR A 783 79.27 -16.84 14.36
N ALA A 784 79.63 -15.75 15.06
CA ALA A 784 80.77 -15.70 15.97
C ALA A 784 80.64 -16.73 17.08
N TYR A 785 79.45 -16.82 17.72
CA TYR A 785 79.17 -17.83 18.75
C TYR A 785 79.27 -19.26 18.24
N ARG A 786 78.76 -19.54 17.04
CA ARG A 786 78.89 -20.87 16.43
C ARG A 786 80.37 -21.24 16.29
N LYS A 787 81.21 -20.29 15.89
CA LYS A 787 82.64 -20.51 15.67
C LYS A 787 83.45 -20.56 16.97
N SER A 788 83.04 -19.85 18.02
CA SER A 788 83.60 -20.00 19.39
C SER A 788 83.04 -21.21 20.16
N LYS A 789 82.29 -22.10 19.49
CA LYS A 789 81.69 -23.34 20.03
C LYS A 789 80.59 -23.13 21.08
N ASN A 790 80.09 -21.91 21.28
CA ASN A 790 78.92 -21.65 22.11
C ASN A 790 77.63 -21.80 21.28
N LEU A 791 77.23 -23.05 21.05
CA LEU A 791 76.11 -23.38 20.15
C LEU A 791 74.74 -22.91 20.69
N SER A 792 74.54 -22.92 22.01
CA SER A 792 73.26 -22.50 22.61
C SER A 792 72.98 -21.03 22.33
N LYS A 793 73.93 -20.13 22.63
CA LYS A 793 73.81 -18.70 22.31
C LYS A 793 73.73 -18.46 20.79
N ALA A 794 74.48 -19.21 19.98
CA ALA A 794 74.42 -19.09 18.53
C ALA A 794 73.01 -19.34 17.99
N ILE A 795 72.33 -20.38 18.49
CA ILE A 795 70.96 -20.74 18.12
C ILE A 795 69.97 -19.69 18.62
N GLU A 796 70.11 -19.23 19.86
CA GLU A 796 69.25 -18.19 20.44
C GLU A 796 69.27 -16.92 19.59
N ILE A 797 70.45 -16.37 19.30
CA ILE A 797 70.61 -15.16 18.47
C ILE A 797 70.13 -15.40 17.03
N GLY A 798 70.41 -16.57 16.46
CA GLY A 798 69.94 -16.92 15.12
C GLY A 798 68.42 -17.03 15.05
N GLU A 799 67.76 -17.58 16.07
CA GLU A 799 66.30 -17.67 16.15
C GLU A 799 65.65 -16.29 16.36
N ARG A 800 66.31 -15.37 17.09
CA ARG A 800 65.89 -13.95 17.18
C ARG A 800 65.88 -13.30 15.80
N LEU A 801 66.98 -13.44 15.05
CA LEU A 801 67.05 -12.94 13.68
C LEU A 801 65.99 -13.60 12.77
N ARG A 802 65.73 -14.89 12.93
CA ARG A 802 64.67 -15.59 12.17
C ARG A 802 63.25 -15.13 12.54
N ALA A 803 63.05 -14.61 13.75
CA ALA A 803 61.77 -14.01 14.14
C ALA A 803 61.58 -12.62 13.50
N ARG A 804 62.65 -11.84 13.33
CA ARG A 804 62.62 -10.51 12.68
C ARG A 804 62.58 -10.57 11.16
N GLU A 805 63.33 -11.51 10.59
CA GLU A 805 63.47 -11.69 9.15
C GLU A 805 63.45 -13.18 8.77
N PRO A 806 62.24 -13.78 8.68
CA PRO A 806 62.09 -15.22 8.44
C PRO A 806 62.66 -15.70 7.11
N LYS A 807 62.84 -14.80 6.14
CA LYS A 807 63.36 -15.09 4.79
C LYS A 807 64.88 -14.89 4.66
N HIS A 808 65.59 -14.53 5.74
CA HIS A 808 67.02 -14.23 5.70
C HIS A 808 67.89 -15.47 5.41
N ILE A 809 68.32 -15.63 4.16
CA ILE A 809 69.03 -16.82 3.64
C ILE A 809 70.29 -17.17 4.46
N ARG A 810 71.20 -16.21 4.69
CA ARG A 810 72.46 -16.45 5.42
C ARG A 810 72.22 -16.94 6.86
N ASN A 811 71.19 -16.43 7.53
CA ASN A 811 70.82 -16.86 8.87
C ASN A 811 70.23 -18.27 8.88
N LEU A 812 69.34 -18.60 7.93
CA LEU A 812 68.79 -19.95 7.82
C LEU A 812 69.90 -20.99 7.64
N ILE A 813 70.89 -20.70 6.79
CA ILE A 813 72.07 -21.56 6.61
C ILE A 813 72.87 -21.68 7.91
N ASN A 814 73.12 -20.58 8.61
CA ASN A 814 73.82 -20.60 9.89
C ASN A 814 73.07 -21.42 10.95
N LEU A 815 71.74 -21.31 11.03
CA LEU A 815 70.90 -22.08 11.95
C LEU A 815 70.86 -23.57 11.64
N ILE A 816 70.76 -23.96 10.36
CA ILE A 816 70.82 -25.38 9.95
C ILE A 816 72.12 -26.01 10.45
N GLU A 817 73.23 -25.30 10.29
CA GLU A 817 74.54 -25.73 10.77
C GLU A 817 74.62 -25.78 12.30
N CYS A 818 74.10 -24.76 13.00
CA CYS A 818 74.05 -24.77 14.46
C CYS A 818 73.25 -25.97 15.00
N TYR A 819 72.05 -26.23 14.47
CA TYR A 819 71.23 -27.37 14.89
C TYR A 819 71.84 -28.71 14.53
N ARG A 820 72.53 -28.81 13.39
CA ARG A 820 73.31 -29.99 13.02
C ARG A 820 74.43 -30.27 14.03
N LEU A 821 75.20 -29.24 14.40
CA LEU A 821 76.26 -29.35 15.41
C LEU A 821 75.71 -29.66 16.81
N GLN A 822 74.50 -29.21 17.13
CA GLN A 822 73.78 -29.54 18.36
C GLN A 822 73.09 -30.93 18.33
N LYS A 823 73.20 -31.68 17.22
CA LYS A 823 72.56 -32.98 16.99
C LYS A 823 71.02 -32.95 17.01
N ASN A 824 70.41 -31.81 16.67
CA ASN A 824 68.95 -31.69 16.49
C ASN A 824 68.59 -31.75 15.00
N GLU A 825 68.64 -32.95 14.43
CA GLU A 825 68.44 -33.15 12.99
C GLU A 825 67.03 -32.79 12.52
N ASP A 826 66.00 -33.07 13.32
CA ASP A 826 64.61 -32.78 12.96
C ASP A 826 64.39 -31.29 12.73
N ARG A 827 64.95 -30.45 13.62
CA ARG A 827 64.84 -29.00 13.47
C ARG A 827 65.66 -28.49 12.30
N ALA A 828 66.87 -29.03 12.10
CA ALA A 828 67.70 -28.69 10.96
C ALA A 828 66.99 -29.02 9.62
N LYS A 829 66.35 -30.19 9.50
CA LYS A 829 65.57 -30.59 8.32
C LYS A 829 64.36 -29.68 8.06
N LYS A 830 63.64 -29.26 9.11
CA LYS A 830 62.52 -28.30 8.98
C LYS A 830 63.00 -26.95 8.44
N ILE A 831 64.12 -26.44 8.93
CA ILE A 831 64.68 -25.16 8.46
C ILE A 831 65.24 -25.32 7.04
N LEU A 832 65.87 -26.45 6.72
CA LEU A 832 66.36 -26.77 5.37
C LEU A 832 65.24 -26.83 4.35
N SER A 833 64.10 -27.46 4.67
CA SER A 833 62.90 -27.47 3.82
C SER A 833 62.43 -26.06 3.52
N ARG A 834 62.39 -25.20 4.55
CA ARG A 834 62.03 -23.79 4.39
C ARG A 834 63.01 -23.00 3.54
N LEU A 835 64.32 -23.23 3.71
CA LEU A 835 65.34 -22.62 2.87
C LEU A 835 65.13 -23.01 1.39
N GLY A 836 64.79 -24.28 1.13
CA GLY A 836 64.48 -24.78 -0.21
C GLY A 836 63.26 -24.14 -0.86
N SER A 837 62.23 -23.78 -0.07
CA SER A 837 61.06 -23.07 -0.62
C SER A 837 61.33 -21.60 -0.92
N ILE A 838 62.38 -20.99 -0.33
CA ILE A 838 62.73 -19.57 -0.52
C ILE A 838 63.80 -19.42 -1.61
N ALA A 839 64.83 -20.26 -1.58
CA ALA A 839 66.00 -20.15 -2.45
C ALA A 839 66.48 -21.53 -2.94
N PRO A 840 65.70 -22.19 -3.83
CA PRO A 840 65.97 -23.56 -4.28
C PRO A 840 67.30 -23.72 -5.05
N GLU A 841 67.76 -22.67 -5.71
CA GLU A 841 68.99 -22.66 -6.53
C GLU A 841 70.24 -22.23 -5.74
N ASN A 842 70.12 -21.92 -4.44
CA ASN A 842 71.26 -21.41 -3.68
C ASN A 842 72.36 -22.50 -3.55
N PRO A 843 73.64 -22.20 -3.90
CA PRO A 843 74.72 -23.20 -3.86
C PRO A 843 74.95 -23.84 -2.49
N GLN A 844 74.77 -23.08 -1.40
CA GLN A 844 74.91 -23.61 -0.03
C GLN A 844 73.71 -24.46 0.37
N TYR A 845 72.50 -24.15 -0.11
CA TYR A 845 71.32 -25.01 0.08
C TYR A 845 71.51 -26.38 -0.59
N LEU A 846 71.95 -26.41 -1.87
CA LEU A 846 72.17 -27.64 -2.60
C LEU A 846 73.20 -28.54 -1.89
N LYS A 847 74.31 -27.95 -1.43
CA LYS A 847 75.34 -28.67 -0.66
C LYS A 847 74.80 -29.22 0.67
N LEU A 848 73.99 -28.44 1.38
CA LEU A 848 73.37 -28.91 2.62
C LEU A 848 72.35 -30.03 2.35
N LYS A 849 71.55 -29.91 1.30
CA LYS A 849 70.58 -30.92 0.89
C LYS A 849 71.22 -32.29 0.68
N GLU A 850 72.36 -32.35 -0.02
CA GLU A 850 73.13 -33.58 -0.18
C GLU A 850 73.63 -34.15 1.16
N SER A 851 73.98 -33.30 2.12
CA SER A 851 74.46 -33.74 3.45
C SER A 851 73.38 -34.25 4.40
N PHE A 852 72.10 -33.97 4.12
CA PHE A 852 70.94 -34.42 4.90
C PHE A 852 70.11 -35.50 4.17
N SER A 853 70.48 -35.81 2.92
CA SER A 853 69.99 -36.95 2.14
C SER A 853 70.74 -38.21 2.57
#